data_AF-A0A3D8SCJ7-F1
#
_entry.id   AF-A0A3D8SCJ7-F1
#
_cell.length_a   1.000
_cell.length_b   1.000
_cell.length_c   1.000
_cell.angle_alpha   90.00
_cell.angle_beta   90.00
_cell.angle_gamma   90.00
#
_symmetry.space_group_name_H-M   'P 1'
#
loop_
_entity.id
_entity.type
_entity.pdbx_description
1 polymer ?
#
loop_
_entity_poly.entity_id
_entity_poly.type
_entity_poly.pdbx_seq_one_letter_code
_entity_poly.pdbx_strand_id
1 'polypeptide(L)'
;MSDSKSTVNQMTLASEPGQAVGIAVAAQKPRESEQSVPAGSVGAANSQDTGTLVSSESTMPIEEVDADILYTRGPTPQWIQFLVPTGDGEAQWMPSTALLHDKKAGVQFTIVDRPVAAKLRFLTDVDQNKVSQGKADKDKVGKDSCTCLDFNLHASNDPQETWCVLGLWITEQYEKNNGGLCAIDVEFHTTGGISHRLYRDPGFDENPESGSIWNYMRSLTKAASSTQRTVKFRIVVDSSKVSMCGALLCALRDLSNSLPRNYAWAPYCLDEGSGYPLVMRQNSRALVKKRWGQQIVPFIAQNYFYDLDHYLAVMAYATAIESEQRSLQLNRIQGLPVNISILSVNPKVVVLAQVRTLRYIDDVEKILGSMAGGVQLKLWAPYAGHLQGPIAKGYISVNTWSRSSGRMFHIKITDYSHSFFSNCLSFNASCHGWIFFSTPGAIIMEKLAALEILKHSGVARSGWGPLLLNHEPTALPDVDLLKGVARLTISLAKADLRRRLRPWHEVGMRAVDALRSAKGGCLLVQGGARRRALLVALALFFAACDFNVFLVGETHVVVEELFEEHQRLLNTPYIVHRAPVYIHRSHKVGRVLAASAANGKRTIVIADRDAEAHEASALIPLLASPYVVGTIRGADPTRGCARGSDSNEFGEQLGKSLFDRLRAGGHPCIVLP
;
A
#
# COMPACT_ATOMS: atom_id res chain seq x y z
N MET A 1 -37.63 60.32 -34.18
CA MET A 1 -38.93 59.77 -33.76
C MET A 1 -38.70 58.30 -33.38
N SER A 2 -37.97 58.00 -32.30
CA SER A 2 -38.40 57.91 -30.89
C SER A 2 -39.52 56.87 -30.70
N ASP A 3 -39.16 55.62 -30.40
CA ASP A 3 -38.89 55.05 -29.06
C ASP A 3 -40.16 54.42 -28.45
N SER A 4 -40.24 53.09 -28.51
CA SER A 4 -41.19 52.27 -27.78
C SER A 4 -40.46 51.44 -26.73
N LYS A 5 -40.58 51.85 -25.46
CA LYS A 5 -40.14 51.08 -24.29
C LYS A 5 -41.21 50.07 -23.91
N SER A 6 -40.85 48.79 -23.91
CA SER A 6 -41.65 47.70 -23.33
C SER A 6 -41.33 47.55 -21.84
N THR A 7 -42.38 47.59 -21.04
CA THR A 7 -42.42 47.43 -19.59
C THR A 7 -42.07 45.99 -19.19
N VAL A 8 -41.07 45.81 -18.33
CA VAL A 8 -40.74 44.53 -17.68
C VAL A 8 -41.30 44.55 -16.26
N ASN A 9 -42.20 43.63 -15.96
CA ASN A 9 -42.71 43.37 -14.61
C ASN A 9 -41.60 42.76 -13.74
N GLN A 10 -41.17 43.48 -12.71
CA GLN A 10 -40.41 42.91 -11.59
C GLN A 10 -41.39 42.41 -10.53
N MET A 11 -41.46 41.08 -10.37
CA MET A 11 -42.12 40.44 -9.24
C MET A 11 -41.10 40.32 -8.11
N THR A 12 -41.29 41.15 -7.08
CA THR A 12 -40.58 41.09 -5.80
C THR A 12 -41.23 40.01 -4.96
N LEU A 13 -40.53 38.90 -4.70
CA LEU A 13 -40.91 37.94 -3.66
C LEU A 13 -39.91 38.02 -2.52
N ALA A 14 -40.40 38.56 -1.41
CA ALA A 14 -39.73 38.60 -0.12
C ALA A 14 -39.43 37.17 0.35
N SER A 15 -38.19 36.93 0.77
CA SER A 15 -37.80 35.74 1.51
C SER A 15 -37.71 36.10 2.98
N GLU A 16 -38.65 35.58 3.78
CA GLU A 16 -38.49 35.53 5.23
C GLU A 16 -37.74 34.24 5.64
N PRO A 17 -36.99 34.27 6.76
CA PRO A 17 -36.03 33.23 7.11
C PRO A 17 -36.71 32.06 7.83
N GLY A 18 -36.70 30.88 7.20
CA GLY A 18 -37.10 29.63 7.82
C GLY A 18 -36.05 29.10 8.80
N GLN A 19 -36.46 28.96 10.05
CA GLN A 19 -35.70 28.51 11.22
C GLN A 19 -34.91 27.20 11.00
N ALA A 20 -33.67 27.21 11.48
CA ALA A 20 -32.87 26.01 11.71
C ALA A 20 -33.47 25.19 12.87
N VAL A 21 -34.05 24.03 12.55
CA VAL A 21 -34.39 23.01 13.57
C VAL A 21 -33.10 22.28 13.93
N GLY A 22 -32.50 22.68 15.05
CA GLY A 22 -31.42 21.94 15.69
C GLY A 22 -31.96 20.67 16.33
N ILE A 23 -31.57 19.50 15.81
CA ILE A 23 -31.81 18.22 16.47
C ILE A 23 -30.69 18.01 17.49
N ALA A 24 -31.01 18.31 18.75
CA ALA A 24 -30.19 17.94 19.89
C ALA A 24 -30.34 16.42 20.14
N VAL A 25 -29.25 15.66 19.92
CA VAL A 25 -29.18 14.26 20.34
C VAL A 25 -28.83 14.24 21.82
N ALA A 26 -29.83 13.98 22.66
CA ALA A 26 -29.66 13.74 24.07
C ALA A 26 -28.95 12.40 24.29
N ALA A 27 -27.72 12.45 24.81
CA ALA A 27 -27.01 11.28 25.31
C ALA A 27 -27.68 10.78 26.60
N GLN A 28 -28.46 9.70 26.51
CA GLN A 28 -28.94 8.98 27.69
C GLN A 28 -27.81 8.11 28.25
N LYS A 29 -27.39 8.49 29.46
CA LYS A 29 -26.46 7.77 30.34
C LYS A 29 -27.15 6.48 30.85
N PRO A 30 -26.54 5.28 30.77
CA PRO A 30 -27.12 4.11 31.40
C PRO A 30 -27.04 4.24 32.93
N ARG A 31 -28.17 4.00 33.60
CA ARG A 31 -28.25 3.79 35.04
C ARG A 31 -27.66 2.42 35.37
N GLU A 32 -26.60 2.41 36.17
CA GLU A 32 -26.17 1.23 36.91
C GLU A 32 -27.13 1.05 38.08
N SER A 33 -27.81 -0.10 38.13
CA SER A 33 -28.56 -0.55 39.29
C SER A 33 -27.71 -1.55 40.06
N GLU A 34 -27.40 -1.17 41.29
CA GLU A 34 -26.86 -2.02 42.35
C GLU A 34 -27.78 -3.21 42.61
N GLN A 35 -27.21 -4.42 42.66
CA GLN A 35 -27.70 -5.49 43.53
C GLN A 35 -26.50 -6.22 44.14
N SER A 36 -26.65 -6.44 45.43
CA SER A 36 -25.61 -6.73 46.41
C SER A 36 -25.81 -8.12 47.03
N VAL A 37 -24.69 -8.79 47.34
CA VAL A 37 -24.45 -9.73 48.48
C VAL A 37 -24.95 -11.20 48.30
N PRO A 38 -24.35 -12.25 48.93
CA PRO A 38 -23.17 -12.31 49.83
C PRO A 38 -22.04 -13.29 49.46
N ALA A 39 -20.97 -13.11 50.23
CA ALA A 39 -19.84 -13.99 50.49
C ALA A 39 -20.19 -15.41 50.99
N GLY A 40 -19.31 -16.36 50.65
CA GLY A 40 -19.12 -17.63 51.32
C GLY A 40 -17.63 -17.99 51.31
N SER A 41 -17.04 -18.00 52.50
CA SER A 41 -15.66 -18.38 52.80
C SER A 41 -15.55 -19.89 53.06
N VAL A 42 -14.32 -20.33 53.40
CA VAL A 42 -13.85 -21.67 53.82
C VAL A 42 -13.28 -22.50 52.65
N GLY A 43 -12.06 -23.03 52.67
CA GLY A 43 -11.06 -23.16 53.73
C GLY A 43 -9.71 -23.68 53.20
N ALA A 44 -8.71 -23.56 54.06
CA ALA A 44 -7.30 -23.83 53.84
C ALA A 44 -6.93 -25.33 53.70
N ALA A 45 -5.80 -25.61 53.07
CA ALA A 45 -4.85 -26.64 53.53
C ALA A 45 -3.45 -26.43 52.95
N ASN A 46 -2.47 -26.54 53.85
CA ASN A 46 -1.03 -26.44 53.68
C ASN A 46 -0.42 -27.53 52.78
N SER A 47 0.74 -27.23 52.19
CA SER A 47 1.95 -28.04 52.44
C SER A 47 3.20 -27.26 52.05
N GLN A 48 3.99 -26.93 53.07
CA GLN A 48 5.42 -26.67 52.95
C GLN A 48 6.11 -27.92 52.40
N ASP A 49 7.09 -27.75 51.52
CA ASP A 49 8.29 -28.58 51.64
C ASP A 49 9.54 -27.84 51.14
N THR A 50 10.55 -27.93 51.99
CA THR A 50 11.87 -27.31 51.94
C THR A 50 12.82 -28.09 51.04
N GLY A 51 13.67 -27.39 50.30
CA GLY A 51 14.73 -28.02 49.51
C GLY A 51 15.76 -27.03 48.99
N THR A 52 16.62 -26.54 49.88
CA THR A 52 17.79 -25.71 49.58
C THR A 52 18.85 -26.53 48.84
N LEU A 53 19.27 -26.10 47.64
CA LEU A 53 20.56 -26.50 47.06
C LEU A 53 21.21 -25.27 46.43
N VAL A 54 22.38 -24.96 46.96
CA VAL A 54 23.25 -23.85 46.59
C VAL A 54 24.08 -24.27 45.39
N SER A 55 23.93 -23.58 44.27
CA SER A 55 24.93 -23.53 43.19
C SER A 55 25.08 -22.08 42.75
N SER A 56 26.15 -21.45 43.21
CA SER A 56 26.53 -20.09 42.84
C SER A 56 27.14 -20.08 41.43
N GLU A 57 26.29 -19.98 40.41
CA GLU A 57 26.70 -19.42 39.12
C GLU A 57 26.59 -17.90 39.22
N SER A 58 27.74 -17.23 39.14
CA SER A 58 27.84 -15.77 39.04
C SER A 58 27.36 -15.32 37.66
N THR A 59 26.05 -15.35 37.41
CA THR A 59 25.43 -14.62 36.31
C THR A 59 25.48 -13.13 36.62
N MET A 60 26.23 -12.38 35.81
CA MET A 60 26.21 -10.91 35.88
C MET A 60 24.76 -10.40 35.76
N PRO A 61 24.37 -9.35 36.51
CA PRO A 61 23.06 -8.73 36.35
C PRO A 61 23.01 -8.11 34.96
N ILE A 62 22.33 -8.78 34.05
CA ILE A 62 21.97 -8.23 32.74
C ILE A 62 20.91 -7.17 33.06
N GLU A 63 21.28 -5.89 33.03
CA GLU A 63 20.28 -4.81 32.92
C GLU A 63 19.34 -5.18 31.77
N GLU A 64 18.02 -5.12 31.98
CA GLU A 64 17.02 -5.40 30.95
C GLU A 64 17.24 -4.45 29.76
N VAL A 65 18.10 -4.87 28.83
CA VAL A 65 18.28 -4.21 27.55
C VAL A 65 16.96 -4.39 26.82
N ASP A 66 16.30 -3.27 26.55
CA ASP A 66 15.03 -3.21 25.85
C ASP A 66 15.05 -4.16 24.64
N ALA A 67 14.29 -5.26 24.74
CA ALA A 67 14.27 -6.31 23.75
C ALA A 67 13.98 -5.74 22.35
N ASP A 68 13.19 -4.64 22.28
CA ASP A 68 12.89 -3.95 21.03
C ASP A 68 14.16 -3.38 20.35
N ILE A 69 15.17 -2.92 21.09
CA ILE A 69 16.44 -2.41 20.51
C ILE A 69 17.25 -3.56 19.91
N LEU A 70 17.33 -4.67 20.63
CA LEU A 70 17.99 -5.92 20.22
C LEU A 70 17.38 -6.52 18.95
N TYR A 71 16.04 -6.51 18.85
CA TYR A 71 15.30 -7.08 17.72
C TYR A 71 15.18 -6.16 16.50
N THR A 72 15.26 -4.83 16.66
CA THR A 72 14.98 -3.89 15.53
C THR A 72 16.21 -3.20 14.95
N ARG A 73 17.28 -3.01 15.73
CA ARG A 73 18.50 -2.32 15.27
C ARG A 73 19.68 -3.25 15.05
N GLY A 74 19.59 -4.49 15.54
CA GLY A 74 20.74 -5.38 15.68
C GLY A 74 21.72 -4.86 16.76
N PRO A 75 22.66 -5.69 17.20
CA PRO A 75 23.72 -5.25 18.09
C PRO A 75 24.58 -4.16 17.42
N THR A 76 25.02 -3.18 18.23
CA THR A 76 25.90 -2.09 17.79
C THR A 76 27.09 -2.67 17.01
N PRO A 77 27.43 -2.13 15.83
CA PRO A 77 28.58 -2.61 15.05
C PRO A 77 29.86 -2.64 15.89
N GLN A 78 30.63 -3.73 15.74
CA GLN A 78 31.87 -3.94 16.47
C GLN A 78 33.05 -4.03 15.51
N TRP A 79 34.20 -3.48 15.90
CA TRP A 79 35.42 -3.65 15.12
C TRP A 79 35.95 -5.09 15.25
N ILE A 80 36.48 -5.62 14.15
CA ILE A 80 36.92 -7.01 14.08
C ILE A 80 38.33 -7.18 13.50
N GLN A 81 38.91 -8.35 13.78
CA GLN A 81 40.12 -8.89 13.14
C GLN A 81 39.75 -10.13 12.35
N PHE A 82 40.12 -10.21 11.08
CA PHE A 82 40.09 -11.48 10.36
C PHE A 82 41.30 -12.34 10.71
N LEU A 83 41.10 -13.66 10.80
CA LEU A 83 42.20 -14.62 10.73
C LEU A 83 42.41 -14.98 9.26
N VAL A 84 43.59 -14.68 8.72
CA VAL A 84 43.91 -14.89 7.30
C VAL A 84 44.94 -16.01 7.17
N PRO A 85 44.71 -17.01 6.30
CA PRO A 85 45.72 -18.01 6.00
C PRO A 85 46.88 -17.36 5.24
N THR A 86 48.10 -17.54 5.73
CA THR A 86 49.32 -17.12 5.02
C THR A 86 49.75 -18.23 4.05
N GLY A 87 50.58 -17.88 3.06
CA GLY A 87 51.09 -18.84 2.07
C GLY A 87 51.89 -20.00 2.68
N ASP A 88 52.35 -19.84 3.93
CA ASP A 88 53.16 -20.82 4.66
C ASP A 88 52.30 -21.85 5.42
N GLY A 89 50.96 -21.79 5.29
CA GLY A 89 50.03 -22.72 5.94
C GLY A 89 49.70 -22.34 7.39
N GLU A 90 50.34 -21.34 7.96
CA GLU A 90 49.96 -20.76 9.26
C GLU A 90 48.87 -19.70 9.09
N ALA A 91 47.94 -19.62 10.04
CA ALA A 91 46.89 -18.60 10.03
C ALA A 91 47.28 -17.47 10.97
N GLN A 92 47.32 -16.23 10.46
CA GLN A 92 47.71 -15.07 11.25
C GLN A 92 46.51 -14.15 11.46
N TRP A 93 46.32 -13.69 12.71
CA TRP A 93 45.32 -12.66 12.98
C TRP A 93 45.78 -11.35 12.35
N MET A 94 44.97 -10.79 11.48
CA MET A 94 45.19 -9.41 11.04
C MET A 94 45.14 -8.50 12.27
N PRO A 95 45.99 -7.46 12.33
CA PRO A 95 45.99 -6.56 13.48
C PRO A 95 44.60 -5.93 13.66
N SER A 96 44.11 -5.91 14.92
CA SER A 96 42.84 -5.24 15.35
C SER A 96 42.83 -3.78 14.97
N THR A 97 44.05 -3.31 14.89
CA THR A 97 44.49 -2.05 14.44
C THR A 97 45.47 -2.29 13.27
N ALA A 98 44.94 -2.49 12.07
CA ALA A 98 45.31 -1.50 11.06
C ALA A 98 44.74 -0.14 11.51
N LEU A 99 45.18 0.36 12.68
CA LEU A 99 45.15 1.77 12.98
C LEU A 99 46.24 2.28 12.06
N LEU A 100 45.84 2.57 10.82
CA LEU A 100 46.17 3.88 10.28
C LEU A 100 46.14 4.81 11.48
N HIS A 101 47.29 5.35 11.88
CA HIS A 101 47.51 6.23 13.02
C HIS A 101 46.67 7.53 12.98
N ASP A 102 45.59 7.51 12.19
CA ASP A 102 44.87 8.57 11.54
C ASP A 102 43.39 8.21 11.24
N LYS A 103 42.87 7.04 11.68
CA LYS A 103 41.46 6.58 11.55
C LYS A 103 40.94 6.39 10.10
N LYS A 104 41.73 5.84 9.18
CA LYS A 104 41.38 5.88 7.74
C LYS A 104 40.72 4.62 7.15
N ALA A 105 40.79 3.43 7.76
CA ALA A 105 40.10 2.22 7.27
C ALA A 105 40.02 1.12 8.34
N GLY A 106 38.91 0.38 8.40
CA GLY A 106 38.76 -0.84 9.20
C GLY A 106 37.46 -1.58 8.85
N VAL A 107 37.23 -2.74 9.46
CA VAL A 107 36.01 -3.54 9.25
C VAL A 107 35.17 -3.58 10.51
N GLN A 108 33.91 -3.18 10.37
CA GLN A 108 32.89 -3.35 11.41
C GLN A 108 32.01 -4.54 11.08
N PHE A 109 31.72 -5.35 12.09
CA PHE A 109 30.79 -6.45 12.03
C PHE A 109 29.48 -6.09 12.71
N THR A 110 28.36 -6.44 12.09
CA THR A 110 27.04 -6.36 12.71
C THR A 110 26.13 -7.47 12.17
N ILE A 111 25.07 -7.77 12.93
CA ILE A 111 24.02 -8.68 12.51
C ILE A 111 22.80 -7.84 12.15
N VAL A 112 22.40 -7.87 10.89
CA VAL A 112 21.30 -7.05 10.36
C VAL A 112 20.09 -7.90 10.00
N ASP A 113 18.96 -7.23 9.76
CA ASP A 113 17.74 -7.81 9.20
C ASP A 113 17.12 -8.96 10.03
N ARG A 114 17.44 -9.06 11.33
CA ARG A 114 16.80 -10.02 12.25
C ARG A 114 15.35 -9.61 12.58
N PRO A 115 14.44 -10.58 12.81
CA PRO A 115 14.59 -12.03 12.63
C PRO A 115 14.27 -12.50 11.19
N VAL A 116 14.13 -11.58 10.23
CA VAL A 116 13.38 -11.79 8.99
C VAL A 116 14.26 -12.32 7.85
N ALA A 117 15.42 -11.70 7.64
CA ALA A 117 16.39 -12.05 6.62
C ALA A 117 17.80 -11.89 7.18
N ALA A 118 18.07 -12.52 8.33
CA ALA A 118 19.28 -12.27 9.12
C ALA A 118 20.55 -12.42 8.28
N LYS A 119 21.47 -11.45 8.38
CA LYS A 119 22.77 -11.47 7.68
C LYS A 119 23.91 -11.15 8.64
N LEU A 120 25.06 -11.75 8.38
CA LEU A 120 26.34 -11.30 8.89
C LEU A 120 26.87 -10.24 7.94
N ARG A 121 26.96 -9.00 8.41
CA ARG A 121 27.39 -7.86 7.59
C ARG A 121 28.73 -7.34 8.06
N PHE A 122 29.65 -7.19 7.10
CA PHE A 122 30.99 -6.65 7.28
C PHE A 122 31.09 -5.33 6.52
N LEU A 123 31.15 -4.22 7.25
CA LEU A 123 31.17 -2.85 6.74
C LEU A 123 32.61 -2.33 6.74
N THR A 124 33.10 -1.89 5.59
CA THR A 124 34.34 -1.14 5.50
C THR A 124 34.02 0.35 5.55
N ASP A 125 34.41 0.99 6.66
CA ASP A 125 34.29 2.44 6.82
C ASP A 125 35.59 3.11 6.38
N VAL A 126 35.46 4.10 5.49
CA VAL A 126 36.58 4.87 4.95
C VAL A 126 36.24 6.31 5.29
N ASP A 127 36.98 6.91 6.21
CA ASP A 127 36.73 8.27 6.66
C ASP A 127 36.93 9.26 5.50
N GLN A 128 35.84 9.58 4.79
CA GLN A 128 35.84 10.43 3.60
C GLN A 128 36.34 11.85 3.89
N ASN A 129 36.36 12.27 5.15
CA ASN A 129 36.70 13.64 5.55
C ASN A 129 38.15 14.05 5.26
N LYS A 130 39.05 13.10 4.96
CA LYS A 130 40.46 13.38 4.63
C LYS A 130 40.87 13.12 3.17
N VAL A 131 40.02 12.48 2.35
CA VAL A 131 40.30 12.29 0.90
C VAL A 131 40.06 13.59 0.11
N SER A 132 39.35 14.55 0.69
CA SER A 132 39.05 15.85 0.10
C SER A 132 40.19 16.88 0.27
N GLN A 133 41.26 16.76 -0.52
CA GLN A 133 42.07 17.92 -0.94
C GLN A 133 42.09 18.16 -2.46
N GLY A 134 41.47 17.30 -3.27
CA GLY A 134 41.18 17.58 -4.69
C GLY A 134 39.86 18.35 -4.86
N LYS A 135 39.94 19.64 -5.23
CA LYS A 135 38.81 20.58 -5.24
C LYS A 135 37.77 20.40 -6.37
N ALA A 136 37.90 19.37 -7.22
CA ALA A 136 37.20 19.33 -8.51
C ALA A 136 36.00 18.34 -8.65
N ASP A 137 35.79 17.40 -7.72
CA ASP A 137 34.74 16.35 -7.89
C ASP A 137 33.76 16.25 -6.70
N LYS A 138 33.53 17.35 -5.98
CA LYS A 138 32.61 17.37 -4.82
C LYS A 138 31.13 17.15 -5.16
N ASP A 139 30.74 17.27 -6.43
CA ASP A 139 29.33 17.18 -6.84
C ASP A 139 28.92 15.78 -7.35
N LYS A 140 29.83 14.81 -7.43
CA LYS A 140 29.54 13.45 -7.93
C LYS A 140 29.61 12.33 -6.89
N VAL A 141 30.22 12.55 -5.74
CA VAL A 141 30.35 11.52 -4.69
C VAL A 141 29.29 11.76 -3.62
N GLY A 142 28.13 11.16 -3.80
CA GLY A 142 27.05 11.16 -2.79
C GLY A 142 27.51 10.53 -1.47
N LYS A 143 26.83 10.91 -0.37
CA LYS A 143 27.01 10.50 1.03
C LYS A 143 27.03 8.97 1.33
N ASP A 144 27.04 8.10 0.32
CA ASP A 144 26.78 6.66 0.42
C ASP A 144 27.91 5.80 -0.20
N SER A 145 29.17 6.00 0.20
CA SER A 145 30.28 5.12 -0.23
C SER A 145 30.62 4.01 0.78
N CYS A 146 29.65 3.58 1.60
CA CYS A 146 29.88 2.41 2.43
C CYS A 146 29.95 1.18 1.52
N THR A 147 31.03 0.43 1.67
CA THR A 147 31.27 -0.84 0.99
C THR A 147 31.03 -1.94 2.00
N CYS A 148 30.32 -2.99 1.60
CA CYS A 148 30.01 -4.07 2.54
C CYS A 148 30.00 -5.45 1.90
N LEU A 149 30.23 -6.45 2.76
CA LEU A 149 30.13 -7.86 2.45
C LEU A 149 29.07 -8.49 3.34
N ASP A 150 28.05 -9.06 2.73
CA ASP A 150 26.92 -9.66 3.44
C ASP A 150 26.93 -11.18 3.26
N PHE A 151 26.72 -11.92 4.35
CA PHE A 151 26.48 -13.36 4.31
C PHE A 151 25.09 -13.67 4.85
N ASN A 152 24.24 -14.23 3.99
CA ASN A 152 22.88 -14.61 4.36
C ASN A 152 22.90 -15.81 5.32
N LEU A 153 22.17 -15.72 6.43
CA LEU A 153 22.04 -16.80 7.42
C LEU A 153 20.93 -17.80 7.09
N HIS A 154 20.08 -17.48 6.11
CA HIS A 154 18.97 -18.34 5.69
C HIS A 154 19.33 -19.14 4.44
N ALA A 155 18.57 -20.22 4.21
CA ALA A 155 18.58 -20.95 2.94
C ALA A 155 18.16 -20.05 1.77
N SER A 156 18.81 -20.21 0.60
CA SER A 156 18.37 -19.59 -0.66
C SER A 156 17.15 -20.32 -1.23
N ASN A 157 16.24 -19.60 -1.90
CA ASN A 157 15.08 -20.18 -2.57
C ASN A 157 15.46 -21.00 -3.82
N ASP A 158 16.66 -20.79 -4.36
CA ASP A 158 17.16 -21.60 -5.47
C ASP A 158 17.69 -22.93 -4.91
N PRO A 159 17.09 -24.09 -5.28
CA PRO A 159 17.56 -25.39 -4.83
C PRO A 159 19.00 -25.72 -5.27
N GLN A 160 19.56 -24.98 -6.22
CA GLN A 160 20.99 -25.08 -6.60
C GLN A 160 21.90 -24.16 -5.77
N GLU A 161 21.36 -23.18 -5.04
CA GLU A 161 22.13 -22.31 -4.18
C GLU A 161 22.21 -22.87 -2.75
N THR A 162 23.38 -23.41 -2.42
CA THR A 162 23.76 -23.80 -1.05
C THR A 162 23.73 -22.61 -0.09
N TRP A 163 23.49 -22.86 1.20
CA TRP A 163 23.52 -21.82 2.24
C TRP A 163 24.82 -21.00 2.19
N CYS A 164 24.71 -19.67 2.32
CA CYS A 164 25.88 -18.80 2.40
C CYS A 164 26.65 -19.00 3.72
N VAL A 165 25.98 -19.38 4.81
CA VAL A 165 26.61 -19.69 6.10
C VAL A 165 26.26 -21.11 6.51
N LEU A 166 27.27 -21.95 6.71
CA LEU A 166 27.18 -23.36 7.07
C LEU A 166 27.83 -23.56 8.45
N GLY A 167 27.01 -23.56 9.49
CA GLY A 167 27.47 -23.60 10.88
C GLY A 167 28.03 -22.26 11.36
N LEU A 168 27.85 -21.97 12.64
CA LEU A 168 28.36 -20.78 13.31
C LEU A 168 28.85 -21.19 14.69
N TRP A 169 30.12 -20.99 14.98
CA TRP A 169 30.77 -21.32 16.23
C TRP A 169 31.31 -20.07 16.91
N ILE A 170 31.19 -20.02 18.23
CA ILE A 170 31.58 -18.87 19.04
C ILE A 170 32.47 -19.37 20.16
N THR A 171 33.62 -18.73 20.34
CA THR A 171 34.54 -18.99 21.46
C THR A 171 34.79 -17.69 22.20
N GLU A 172 34.46 -17.67 23.48
CA GLU A 172 34.72 -16.53 24.36
C GLU A 172 36.12 -16.64 24.95
N GLN A 173 36.89 -15.56 24.83
CA GLN A 173 38.24 -15.46 25.36
C GLN A 173 38.22 -14.56 26.60
N TYR A 174 38.77 -15.06 27.70
CA TYR A 174 38.85 -14.35 28.97
C TYR A 174 40.29 -13.98 29.29
N GLU A 175 40.51 -12.81 29.87
CA GLU A 175 41.81 -12.39 30.38
C GLU A 175 42.27 -13.32 31.51
N LYS A 176 43.52 -13.81 31.41
CA LYS A 176 44.12 -14.72 32.40
C LYS A 176 44.15 -14.15 33.82
N ASN A 177 44.22 -12.82 33.97
CA ASN A 177 44.49 -12.18 35.26
C ASN A 177 43.24 -11.65 35.96
N ASN A 178 42.19 -11.28 35.22
CA ASN A 178 41.00 -10.63 35.78
C ASN A 178 39.70 -11.40 35.50
N GLY A 179 39.74 -12.49 34.71
CA GLY A 179 38.56 -13.26 34.32
C GLY A 179 37.55 -12.49 33.46
N GLY A 180 37.87 -11.25 33.06
CA GLY A 180 37.02 -10.44 32.20
C GLY A 180 37.06 -10.93 30.75
N LEU A 181 35.91 -10.92 30.08
CA LEU A 181 35.80 -11.21 28.65
C LEU A 181 36.58 -10.16 27.85
N CYS A 182 37.58 -10.59 27.08
CA CYS A 182 38.45 -9.69 26.31
C CYS A 182 38.29 -9.83 24.79
N ALA A 183 37.81 -10.99 24.32
CA ALA A 183 37.52 -11.18 22.90
C ALA A 183 36.44 -12.23 22.67
N ILE A 184 35.77 -12.13 21.52
CA ILE A 184 34.80 -13.11 21.03
C ILE A 184 35.29 -13.57 19.66
N ASP A 185 35.70 -14.82 19.55
CA ASP A 185 36.07 -15.44 18.30
C ASP A 185 34.82 -16.05 17.65
N VAL A 186 34.56 -15.68 16.40
CA VAL A 186 33.44 -16.18 15.60
C VAL A 186 33.99 -16.90 14.38
N GLU A 187 33.50 -18.11 14.16
CA GLU A 187 33.91 -18.98 13.07
C GLU A 187 32.67 -19.51 12.34
N PHE A 188 32.69 -19.51 11.00
CA PHE A 188 31.62 -20.08 10.19
C PHE A 188 32.15 -20.60 8.86
N HIS A 189 31.49 -21.59 8.28
CA HIS A 189 31.79 -21.97 6.89
C HIS A 189 30.91 -21.21 5.91
N THR A 190 31.43 -20.95 4.72
CA THR A 190 30.71 -20.24 3.66
C THR A 190 31.12 -20.74 2.29
N THR A 191 30.23 -20.68 1.31
CA THR A 191 30.55 -20.81 -0.12
C THR A 191 30.77 -19.46 -0.78
N GLY A 192 30.47 -18.34 -0.09
CA GLY A 192 30.73 -16.99 -0.55
C GLY A 192 29.66 -15.98 -0.12
N GLY A 193 30.10 -14.76 0.18
CA GLY A 193 29.23 -13.63 0.51
C GLY A 193 28.83 -12.79 -0.71
N ILE A 194 27.83 -11.94 -0.54
CA ILE A 194 27.37 -10.96 -1.52
C ILE A 194 28.13 -9.65 -1.29
N SER A 195 28.83 -9.21 -2.32
CA SER A 195 29.56 -7.94 -2.30
C SER A 195 28.64 -6.80 -2.70
N HIS A 196 28.51 -5.79 -1.85
CA HIS A 196 27.93 -4.51 -2.21
C HIS A 196 29.07 -3.50 -2.38
N ARG A 197 29.49 -3.36 -3.65
CA ARG A 197 30.49 -2.37 -4.08
C ARG A 197 31.93 -2.61 -3.61
N LEU A 198 32.36 -3.85 -3.35
CA LEU A 198 33.80 -4.18 -3.21
C LEU A 198 34.56 -4.14 -4.57
N TYR A 199 34.30 -3.11 -5.37
CA TYR A 199 35.02 -2.86 -6.62
C TYR A 199 36.43 -2.37 -6.33
N ARG A 200 37.34 -2.56 -7.29
CA ARG A 200 38.73 -2.12 -7.18
C ARG A 200 38.77 -0.60 -7.36
N ASP A 201 38.76 0.12 -6.25
CA ASP A 201 39.11 1.54 -6.25
C ASP A 201 40.65 1.64 -6.22
N PRO A 202 41.29 2.17 -7.29
CA PRO A 202 42.73 2.23 -7.41
C PRO A 202 43.42 3.00 -6.29
N GLY A 203 42.71 3.85 -5.54
CA GLY A 203 43.26 4.56 -4.38
C GLY A 203 43.56 3.67 -3.17
N PHE A 204 43.02 2.46 -3.09
CA PHE A 204 43.27 1.53 -1.97
C PHE A 204 44.52 0.68 -2.13
N ASP A 205 45.04 0.55 -3.35
CA ASP A 205 46.24 -0.25 -3.64
C ASP A 205 47.52 0.42 -3.09
N GLU A 206 47.45 1.68 -2.62
CA GLU A 206 48.60 2.43 -2.06
C GLU A 206 48.92 2.07 -0.59
N ASN A 207 47.98 1.49 0.17
CA ASN A 207 48.25 1.00 1.54
C ASN A 207 48.26 -0.54 1.57
N PRO A 208 49.41 -1.19 1.83
CA PRO A 208 49.54 -2.65 1.81
C PRO A 208 48.64 -3.37 2.84
N GLU A 209 48.37 -2.75 3.99
CA GLU A 209 47.50 -3.34 5.03
C GLU A 209 46.02 -3.28 4.63
N SER A 210 45.57 -2.11 4.16
CA SER A 210 44.22 -1.97 3.61
C SER A 210 44.02 -2.88 2.41
N GLY A 211 44.96 -2.90 1.47
CA GLY A 211 44.92 -3.79 0.30
C GLY A 211 44.77 -5.26 0.71
N SER A 212 45.45 -5.69 1.78
CA SER A 212 45.34 -7.06 2.30
C SER A 212 43.94 -7.38 2.84
N ILE A 213 43.32 -6.49 3.62
CA ILE A 213 41.96 -6.68 4.15
C ILE A 213 40.94 -6.75 3.01
N TRP A 214 41.05 -5.84 2.04
CA TRP A 214 40.15 -5.76 0.89
C TRP A 214 40.30 -6.97 -0.03
N ASN A 215 41.52 -7.41 -0.29
CA ASN A 215 41.79 -8.62 -1.06
C ASN A 215 41.23 -9.85 -0.35
N TYR A 216 41.35 -9.92 0.98
CA TYR A 216 40.74 -10.99 1.75
C TYR A 216 39.21 -10.95 1.67
N MET A 217 38.55 -9.83 1.96
CA MET A 217 37.08 -9.70 1.83
C MET A 217 36.59 -10.01 0.41
N ARG A 218 37.32 -9.58 -0.62
CA ARG A 218 37.01 -9.93 -2.02
C ARG A 218 37.14 -11.41 -2.26
N SER A 219 38.19 -12.04 -1.72
CA SER A 219 38.37 -13.49 -1.82
C SER A 219 37.18 -14.24 -1.23
N LEU A 220 36.53 -13.71 -0.19
CA LEU A 220 35.35 -14.29 0.46
C LEU A 220 34.03 -14.12 -0.34
N THR A 221 34.04 -13.41 -1.46
CA THR A 221 32.82 -13.22 -2.27
C THR A 221 32.49 -14.47 -3.09
N LYS A 222 31.20 -14.68 -3.37
CA LYS A 222 30.72 -15.76 -4.25
C LYS A 222 31.28 -15.63 -5.68
N ALA A 223 31.52 -14.40 -6.13
CA ALA A 223 32.12 -14.13 -7.44
C ALA A 223 33.60 -14.57 -7.54
N ALA A 224 34.34 -14.54 -6.42
CA ALA A 224 35.74 -14.93 -6.40
C ALA A 224 35.95 -16.44 -6.32
N SER A 225 35.12 -17.15 -5.55
CA SER A 225 35.10 -18.62 -5.51
C SER A 225 33.79 -19.11 -4.91
N SER A 226 33.34 -20.29 -5.35
CA SER A 226 32.21 -21.03 -4.78
C SER A 226 32.63 -22.18 -3.86
N THR A 227 33.94 -22.43 -3.70
CA THR A 227 34.46 -23.49 -2.83
C THR A 227 34.15 -23.17 -1.36
N GLN A 228 33.73 -24.18 -0.60
CA GLN A 228 33.52 -24.04 0.83
C GLN A 228 34.83 -23.64 1.53
N ARG A 229 34.74 -22.67 2.43
CA ARG A 229 35.86 -22.12 3.21
C ARG A 229 35.41 -21.72 4.60
N THR A 230 36.37 -21.64 5.52
CA THR A 230 36.13 -21.19 6.89
C THR A 230 36.51 -19.73 7.02
N VAL A 231 35.57 -18.91 7.48
CA VAL A 231 35.81 -17.53 7.87
C VAL A 231 35.90 -17.50 9.38
N LYS A 232 37.02 -16.98 9.88
CA LYS A 232 37.24 -16.76 11.30
C LYS A 232 37.58 -15.30 11.55
N PHE A 233 36.88 -14.70 12.49
CA PHE A 233 37.13 -13.32 12.89
C PHE A 233 36.99 -13.16 14.41
N ARG A 234 37.66 -12.15 14.95
CA ARG A 234 37.69 -11.83 16.38
C ARG A 234 37.11 -10.45 16.61
N ILE A 235 36.14 -10.36 17.50
CA ILE A 235 35.62 -9.11 18.05
C ILE A 235 36.42 -8.81 19.31
N VAL A 236 37.19 -7.73 19.30
CA VAL A 236 37.95 -7.29 20.48
C VAL A 236 37.01 -6.52 21.39
N VAL A 237 36.86 -6.97 22.63
CA VAL A 237 35.95 -6.35 23.61
C VAL A 237 36.78 -5.47 24.54
N ASP A 238 36.53 -4.17 24.47
CA ASP A 238 37.05 -3.23 25.46
C ASP A 238 36.45 -3.57 26.83
N SER A 239 37.30 -3.70 27.86
CA SER A 239 36.89 -4.01 29.23
C SER A 239 35.81 -3.04 29.75
N SER A 240 35.79 -1.80 29.28
CA SER A 240 34.78 -0.79 29.61
C SER A 240 33.42 -1.01 28.93
N LYS A 241 33.34 -1.86 27.90
CA LYS A 241 32.16 -2.11 27.07
C LYS A 241 31.62 -3.54 27.17
N VAL A 242 32.15 -4.36 28.08
CA VAL A 242 31.74 -5.76 28.25
C VAL A 242 30.22 -5.88 28.48
N SER A 243 29.62 -4.98 29.25
CA SER A 243 28.16 -4.96 29.47
C SER A 243 27.35 -4.75 28.19
N MET A 244 27.89 -4.01 27.20
CA MET A 244 27.24 -3.78 25.91
C MET A 244 27.32 -4.99 24.98
N CYS A 245 28.27 -5.91 25.20
CA CYS A 245 28.45 -7.11 24.38
C CYS A 245 27.45 -8.22 24.72
N GLY A 246 26.76 -8.15 25.86
CA GLY A 246 25.79 -9.18 26.27
C GLY A 246 24.70 -9.42 25.22
N ALA A 247 24.15 -8.32 24.66
CA ALA A 247 23.19 -8.35 23.56
C ALA A 247 23.71 -9.07 22.30
N LEU A 248 24.95 -8.76 21.89
CA LEU A 248 25.59 -9.38 20.73
C LEU A 248 25.89 -10.86 20.98
N LEU A 249 26.39 -11.20 22.16
CA LEU A 249 26.69 -12.59 22.55
C LEU A 249 25.44 -13.44 22.58
N CYS A 250 24.34 -12.96 23.18
CA CYS A 250 23.05 -13.65 23.13
C CYS A 250 22.61 -13.86 21.68
N ALA A 251 22.67 -12.82 20.86
CA ALA A 251 22.30 -12.90 19.45
C ALA A 251 23.14 -13.92 18.66
N LEU A 252 24.45 -13.97 18.89
CA LEU A 252 25.36 -14.92 18.27
C LEU A 252 25.08 -16.35 18.78
N ARG A 253 24.95 -16.56 20.10
CA ARG A 253 24.67 -17.87 20.71
C ARG A 253 23.35 -18.44 20.19
N ASP A 254 22.30 -17.62 20.05
CA ASP A 254 21.04 -18.02 19.43
C ASP A 254 21.25 -18.56 18.00
N LEU A 255 22.04 -17.85 17.19
CA LEU A 255 22.33 -18.24 15.82
C LEU A 255 23.21 -19.49 15.73
N SER A 256 24.17 -19.64 16.67
CA SER A 256 25.03 -20.82 16.77
C SER A 256 24.22 -22.07 17.14
N ASN A 257 23.29 -21.93 18.08
CA ASN A 257 22.40 -23.02 18.49
C ASN A 257 21.40 -23.40 17.39
N SER A 258 20.89 -22.41 16.64
CA SER A 258 19.90 -22.64 15.59
C SER A 258 19.99 -21.60 14.48
N LEU A 259 20.74 -21.94 13.42
CA LEU A 259 20.66 -21.19 12.17
C LEU A 259 19.23 -21.27 11.58
N PRO A 260 18.71 -20.17 10.99
CA PRO A 260 17.40 -20.17 10.35
C PRO A 260 17.30 -21.23 9.25
N ARG A 261 16.50 -22.27 9.47
CA ARG A 261 16.27 -23.35 8.49
C ARG A 261 15.30 -22.98 7.37
N ASN A 262 14.46 -21.98 7.63
CA ASN A 262 13.51 -21.48 6.66
C ASN A 262 14.21 -20.50 5.71
N TYR A 263 13.77 -20.49 4.45
CA TYR A 263 14.17 -19.47 3.49
C TYR A 263 14.06 -18.07 4.09
N ALA A 264 15.01 -17.18 3.74
CA ALA A 264 14.88 -15.78 4.13
C ALA A 264 13.57 -15.31 3.55
N TRP A 265 12.64 -14.91 4.43
CA TRP A 265 11.58 -14.05 3.96
C TRP A 265 12.25 -12.71 3.76
N ALA A 266 12.73 -12.44 2.55
CA ALA A 266 13.09 -11.09 2.17
C ALA A 266 11.78 -10.37 1.87
N PRO A 267 11.21 -9.56 2.78
CA PRO A 267 10.43 -8.46 2.28
C PRO A 267 11.48 -7.65 1.48
N TYR A 268 11.35 -7.66 0.16
CA TYR A 268 12.15 -6.88 -0.80
C TYR A 268 13.54 -7.46 -1.19
N CYS A 269 13.58 -8.11 -2.36
CA CYS A 269 14.67 -7.91 -3.32
C CYS A 269 14.07 -7.18 -4.54
N LEU A 270 14.38 -5.89 -4.66
CA LEU A 270 14.36 -5.20 -5.95
C LEU A 270 15.65 -5.59 -6.68
N ASP A 271 15.55 -5.94 -7.97
CA ASP A 271 16.72 -5.97 -8.85
C ASP A 271 17.40 -4.59 -8.83
N GLU A 272 18.71 -4.57 -8.60
CA GLU A 272 19.57 -3.39 -8.38
C GLU A 272 19.69 -2.42 -9.59
N GLY A 273 18.74 -2.42 -10.52
CA GLY A 273 18.72 -1.55 -11.72
C GLY A 273 17.78 -0.35 -11.67
N SER A 274 16.87 -0.25 -10.69
CA SER A 274 15.90 0.85 -10.64
C SER A 274 15.96 1.59 -9.30
N GLY A 275 16.31 2.88 -9.40
CA GLY A 275 16.63 3.82 -8.32
C GLY A 275 15.97 3.60 -6.95
N TYR A 276 16.84 3.40 -5.96
CA TYR A 276 16.72 3.62 -4.50
C TYR A 276 15.35 3.43 -3.82
N PRO A 277 15.32 2.57 -2.79
CA PRO A 277 14.65 2.95 -1.54
C PRO A 277 15.40 2.42 -0.31
N LEU A 278 15.63 3.22 0.74
CA LEU A 278 15.89 2.70 2.09
C LEU A 278 15.88 3.78 3.18
N VAL A 279 14.75 4.45 3.39
CA VAL A 279 14.43 4.96 4.73
C VAL A 279 12.91 5.00 4.86
N MET A 280 12.33 4.05 5.58
CA MET A 280 11.30 4.25 6.60
C MET A 280 11.20 2.98 7.43
N ARG A 281 11.36 3.16 8.75
CA ARG A 281 11.41 2.11 9.75
C ARG A 281 10.10 1.32 9.76
N GLN A 282 10.18 0.03 9.46
CA GLN A 282 9.09 -0.91 9.73
C GLN A 282 8.88 -0.99 11.25
N ASN A 283 7.63 -0.88 11.71
CA ASN A 283 7.30 -1.29 13.07
C ASN A 283 7.44 -2.82 13.15
N SER A 284 8.09 -3.32 14.21
CA SER A 284 8.26 -4.76 14.40
C SER A 284 6.89 -5.45 14.43
N ARG A 285 6.84 -6.71 13.96
CA ARG A 285 5.62 -7.55 14.03
C ARG A 285 5.10 -7.67 15.47
N ALA A 286 5.97 -7.53 16.48
CA ALA A 286 5.62 -7.48 17.89
C ALA A 286 4.86 -6.19 18.27
N LEU A 287 5.24 -5.04 17.71
CA LEU A 287 4.58 -3.75 17.92
C LEU A 287 3.20 -3.69 17.25
N VAL A 288 3.07 -4.31 16.07
CA VAL A 288 1.77 -4.53 15.40
C VAL A 288 0.91 -5.52 16.19
N LYS A 289 1.47 -6.64 16.69
CA LYS A 289 0.79 -7.59 17.59
C LYS A 289 0.33 -6.96 18.90
N LYS A 290 1.12 -6.07 19.51
CA LYS A 290 0.75 -5.34 20.73
C LYS A 290 -0.45 -4.42 20.52
N ARG A 291 -0.64 -3.94 19.28
CA ARG A 291 -1.67 -2.97 18.90
C ARG A 291 -2.95 -3.65 18.37
N TRP A 292 -2.85 -4.85 17.80
CA TRP A 292 -3.95 -5.55 17.11
C TRP A 292 -4.29 -6.94 17.70
N GLY A 293 -3.54 -7.42 18.70
CA GLY A 293 -3.78 -8.71 19.38
C GLY A 293 -2.92 -9.88 18.86
N GLN A 294 -3.00 -11.02 19.56
CA GLN A 294 -2.06 -12.16 19.40
C GLN A 294 -2.28 -13.02 18.14
N GLN A 295 -3.32 -12.81 17.35
CA GLN A 295 -3.67 -13.67 16.21
C GLN A 295 -3.11 -13.16 14.87
N ILE A 296 -1.77 -13.09 14.73
CA ILE A 296 -1.14 -12.82 13.43
C ILE A 296 -0.28 -14.02 13.04
N VAL A 297 -0.82 -14.84 12.15
CA VAL A 297 -0.22 -16.06 11.58
C VAL A 297 0.73 -15.68 10.42
N PRO A 298 1.84 -16.41 10.19
CA PRO A 298 2.70 -16.23 9.02
C PRO A 298 2.05 -16.81 7.76
N PHE A 299 2.06 -16.07 6.64
CA PHE A 299 1.38 -16.48 5.40
C PHE A 299 2.31 -16.45 4.19
N ILE A 300 2.13 -17.43 3.30
CA ILE A 300 2.71 -17.50 1.96
C ILE A 300 1.70 -16.82 1.01
N ALA A 301 2.12 -15.81 0.27
CA ALA A 301 1.26 -15.07 -0.66
C ALA A 301 0.95 -15.93 -1.90
N GLN A 302 -0.14 -16.70 -1.83
CA GLN A 302 -0.80 -17.26 -3.01
C GLN A 302 -2.17 -16.57 -3.17
N ASN A 303 -2.81 -16.65 -4.33
CA ASN A 303 -4.04 -15.92 -4.72
C ASN A 303 -5.31 -16.28 -3.90
N TYR A 304 -5.16 -16.80 -2.68
CA TYR A 304 -6.21 -17.28 -1.79
C TYR A 304 -6.06 -16.65 -0.41
N PHE A 305 -7.19 -16.25 0.16
CA PHE A 305 -7.25 -15.84 1.57
C PHE A 305 -7.70 -17.04 2.40
N TYR A 306 -6.91 -17.43 3.39
CA TYR A 306 -7.21 -18.57 4.26
C TYR A 306 -8.53 -18.41 5.01
N ASP A 307 -8.77 -17.22 5.53
CA ASP A 307 -10.00 -16.85 6.22
C ASP A 307 -10.27 -15.36 6.06
N LEU A 308 -11.42 -14.92 6.58
CA LEU A 308 -11.87 -13.55 6.43
C LEU A 308 -11.08 -12.57 7.30
N ASP A 309 -10.54 -13.01 8.43
CA ASP A 309 -9.77 -12.13 9.30
C ASP A 309 -8.40 -11.82 8.67
N HIS A 310 -7.79 -12.81 7.99
CA HIS A 310 -6.62 -12.63 7.14
C HIS A 310 -6.94 -11.69 5.96
N TYR A 311 -8.05 -11.91 5.25
CA TYR A 311 -8.52 -11.00 4.19
C TYR A 311 -8.62 -9.56 4.68
N LEU A 312 -9.30 -9.33 5.80
CA LEU A 312 -9.50 -8.01 6.38
C LEU A 312 -8.18 -7.34 6.77
N ALA A 313 -7.26 -8.09 7.40
CA ALA A 313 -5.96 -7.57 7.79
C ALA A 313 -5.13 -7.13 6.58
N VAL A 314 -5.06 -7.98 5.54
CA VAL A 314 -4.32 -7.68 4.30
C VAL A 314 -4.92 -6.46 3.61
N MET A 315 -6.25 -6.42 3.43
CA MET A 315 -6.93 -5.32 2.74
C MET A 315 -6.85 -3.99 3.51
N ALA A 316 -6.88 -4.02 4.84
CA ALA A 316 -6.73 -2.81 5.66
C ALA A 316 -5.30 -2.27 5.60
N TYR A 317 -4.30 -3.14 5.77
CA TYR A 317 -2.89 -2.78 5.70
C TYR A 317 -2.53 -2.21 4.32
N ALA A 318 -2.98 -2.89 3.28
CA ALA A 318 -2.88 -2.46 1.90
C ALA A 318 -3.42 -1.05 1.64
N THR A 319 -4.65 -0.81 2.09
CA THR A 319 -5.32 0.48 1.93
C THR A 319 -4.53 1.60 2.62
N ALA A 320 -3.94 1.30 3.79
CA ALA A 320 -3.09 2.25 4.52
C ALA A 320 -1.77 2.54 3.78
N ILE A 321 -1.07 1.50 3.29
CA ILE A 321 0.16 1.68 2.51
C ILE A 321 -0.11 2.45 1.23
N GLU A 322 -1.14 2.08 0.48
CA GLU A 322 -1.50 2.74 -0.77
C GLU A 322 -1.75 4.24 -0.53
N SER A 323 -2.45 4.57 0.55
CA SER A 323 -2.65 5.94 1.01
C SER A 323 -1.33 6.66 1.28
N GLU A 324 -0.47 6.07 2.11
CA GLU A 324 0.79 6.67 2.54
C GLU A 324 1.73 6.86 1.35
N GLN A 325 1.87 5.85 0.50
CA GLN A 325 2.64 5.92 -0.73
C GLN A 325 2.11 7.02 -1.64
N ARG A 326 0.79 7.13 -1.84
CA ARG A 326 0.20 8.23 -2.62
C ARG A 326 0.54 9.58 -2.01
N SER A 327 0.38 9.75 -0.70
CA SER A 327 0.73 10.99 -0.01
C SER A 327 2.22 11.33 -0.15
N LEU A 328 3.12 10.35 -0.03
CA LEU A 328 4.56 10.55 -0.23
C LEU A 328 4.90 10.94 -1.67
N GLN A 329 4.31 10.29 -2.66
CA GLN A 329 4.51 10.63 -4.07
C GLN A 329 3.96 12.02 -4.40
N LEU A 330 2.77 12.37 -3.89
CA LEU A 330 2.24 13.73 -4.03
C LEU A 330 3.12 14.77 -3.35
N ASN A 331 3.68 14.46 -2.18
CA ASN A 331 4.60 15.35 -1.45
C ASN A 331 5.85 15.70 -2.27
N ARG A 332 6.30 14.82 -3.18
CA ARG A 332 7.43 15.09 -4.08
C ARG A 332 7.12 16.14 -5.15
N ILE A 333 5.84 16.30 -5.49
CA ILE A 333 5.38 17.20 -6.56
C ILE A 333 4.57 18.37 -6.00
N GLN A 334 4.77 18.75 -4.73
CA GLN A 334 4.08 19.90 -4.14
C GLN A 334 4.68 21.23 -4.59
N GLY A 335 3.86 22.26 -4.64
CA GLY A 335 4.32 23.63 -4.90
C GLY A 335 4.93 23.79 -6.29
N LEU A 336 4.48 23.02 -7.28
CA LEU A 336 5.02 23.13 -8.63
C LEU A 336 4.65 24.48 -9.25
N PRO A 337 5.64 25.26 -9.74
CA PRO A 337 5.37 26.51 -10.41
C PRO A 337 4.70 26.23 -11.76
N VAL A 338 3.58 26.89 -12.01
CA VAL A 338 2.80 26.73 -13.23
C VAL A 338 2.38 28.06 -13.82
N ASN A 339 2.13 28.04 -15.12
CA ASN A 339 1.33 29.05 -15.79
C ASN A 339 -0.12 28.61 -15.77
N ILE A 340 -0.98 29.44 -15.20
CA ILE A 340 -2.41 29.20 -15.13
C ILE A 340 -3.07 30.02 -16.23
N SER A 341 -3.86 29.38 -17.07
CA SER A 341 -4.71 30.01 -18.08
C SER A 341 -6.14 29.55 -17.86
N ILE A 342 -7.09 30.49 -17.86
CA ILE A 342 -8.49 30.17 -17.60
C ILE A 342 -9.26 30.31 -18.91
N LEU A 343 -9.86 29.21 -19.32
CA LEU A 343 -10.69 29.12 -20.51
C LEU A 343 -12.15 28.95 -20.09
N SER A 344 -13.04 29.77 -20.64
CA SER A 344 -14.47 29.50 -20.58
C SER A 344 -14.83 28.59 -21.76
N VAL A 345 -15.30 27.37 -21.47
CA VAL A 345 -15.82 26.45 -22.47
C VAL A 345 -17.27 26.17 -22.12
N ASN A 346 -18.16 27.06 -22.57
CA ASN A 346 -19.63 27.02 -22.50
C ASN A 346 -20.24 25.68 -21.99
N PRO A 347 -20.86 25.60 -20.79
CA PRO A 347 -20.91 26.55 -19.65
C PRO A 347 -19.82 26.26 -18.58
N LYS A 348 -18.81 25.45 -18.89
CA LYS A 348 -17.80 24.99 -17.92
C LYS A 348 -16.58 25.90 -17.94
N VAL A 349 -16.12 26.34 -16.76
CA VAL A 349 -14.80 26.96 -16.63
C VAL A 349 -13.75 25.85 -16.61
N VAL A 350 -12.80 25.93 -17.54
CA VAL A 350 -11.64 25.04 -17.62
C VAL A 350 -10.43 25.85 -17.26
N VAL A 351 -9.80 25.53 -16.13
CA VAL A 351 -8.47 26.05 -15.83
C VAL A 351 -7.46 25.09 -16.43
N LEU A 352 -6.51 25.64 -17.20
CA LEU A 352 -5.33 24.96 -17.70
C LEU A 352 -4.14 25.40 -16.86
N ALA A 353 -3.44 24.45 -16.26
CA ALA A 353 -2.19 24.71 -15.57
C ALA A 353 -1.03 24.04 -16.31
N GLN A 354 -0.11 24.85 -16.84
CA GLN A 354 1.04 24.43 -17.62
C GLN A 354 2.30 24.42 -16.74
N VAL A 355 2.88 23.24 -16.53
CA VAL A 355 4.13 23.06 -15.79
C VAL A 355 5.31 23.35 -16.73
N ARG A 356 6.16 24.33 -16.39
CA ARG A 356 7.29 24.77 -17.24
C ARG A 356 8.59 23.97 -17.08
N THR A 357 8.76 23.22 -15.99
CA THR A 357 10.07 22.68 -15.61
C THR A 357 10.29 21.25 -16.11
N LEU A 358 11.20 21.06 -17.08
CA LEU A 358 11.56 19.75 -17.65
C LEU A 358 12.03 18.72 -16.61
N ARG A 359 12.64 19.15 -15.50
CA ARG A 359 13.24 18.25 -14.49
C ARG A 359 12.24 17.35 -13.77
N TYR A 360 10.97 17.74 -13.67
CA TYR A 360 9.96 16.99 -12.92
C TYR A 360 8.88 16.38 -13.82
N ILE A 361 8.98 16.56 -15.13
CA ILE A 361 7.91 16.17 -16.04
C ILE A 361 7.67 14.67 -16.04
N ASP A 362 8.73 13.87 -16.05
CA ASP A 362 8.60 12.42 -16.08
C ASP A 362 8.08 11.87 -14.74
N ASP A 363 8.50 12.47 -13.63
CA ASP A 363 7.99 12.13 -12.30
C ASP A 363 6.53 12.57 -12.14
N VAL A 364 6.16 13.77 -12.60
CA VAL A 364 4.78 14.27 -12.56
C VAL A 364 3.87 13.44 -13.46
N GLU A 365 4.31 13.08 -14.66
CA GLU A 365 3.55 12.21 -15.56
C GLU A 365 3.33 10.83 -14.95
N LYS A 366 4.39 10.23 -14.39
CA LYS A 366 4.33 8.92 -13.74
C LYS A 366 3.45 8.96 -12.49
N ILE A 367 3.63 9.96 -11.63
CA ILE A 367 2.87 10.13 -10.38
C ILE A 367 1.41 10.41 -10.70
N LEU A 368 1.09 11.40 -11.54
CA LEU A 368 -0.30 11.76 -11.85
C LEU A 368 -0.99 10.71 -12.72
N GLY A 369 -0.27 10.06 -13.64
CA GLY A 369 -0.78 8.94 -14.43
C GLY A 369 -1.19 7.76 -13.57
N SER A 370 -0.41 7.44 -12.53
CA SER A 370 -0.75 6.38 -11.55
C SER A 370 -1.89 6.73 -10.59
N MET A 371 -2.32 8.00 -10.55
CA MET A 371 -3.29 8.50 -9.57
C MET A 371 -4.58 9.07 -10.20
N ALA A 372 -4.83 8.77 -11.48
CA ALA A 372 -5.97 9.28 -12.22
C ALA A 372 -7.30 9.06 -11.46
N GLY A 373 -8.02 10.16 -11.18
CA GLY A 373 -9.36 10.14 -10.58
C GLY A 373 -9.45 10.31 -9.05
N GLY A 374 -8.32 10.26 -8.32
CA GLY A 374 -8.30 10.29 -6.85
C GLY A 374 -7.66 11.52 -6.19
N VAL A 375 -6.96 12.38 -6.95
CA VAL A 375 -6.19 13.50 -6.39
C VAL A 375 -6.98 14.80 -6.50
N GLN A 376 -7.14 15.48 -5.37
CA GLN A 376 -7.67 16.84 -5.34
C GLN A 376 -6.53 17.83 -5.54
N LEU A 377 -6.66 18.66 -6.56
CA LEU A 377 -5.74 19.73 -6.86
C LEU A 377 -6.20 21.03 -6.23
N LYS A 378 -5.25 21.81 -5.71
CA LYS A 378 -5.44 23.17 -5.19
C LYS A 378 -4.53 24.12 -5.96
N LEU A 379 -5.12 25.08 -6.67
CA LEU A 379 -4.38 26.13 -7.38
C LEU A 379 -4.22 27.35 -6.47
N TRP A 380 -3.02 27.91 -6.47
CA TRP A 380 -2.69 29.14 -5.76
C TRP A 380 -2.12 30.13 -6.77
N ALA A 381 -2.65 31.36 -6.80
CA ALA A 381 -2.10 32.44 -7.59
C ALA A 381 -1.88 33.65 -6.67
N PRO A 382 -0.77 34.38 -6.81
CA PRO A 382 -0.57 35.61 -6.07
C PRO A 382 -1.58 36.65 -6.57
N TYR A 383 -2.36 37.22 -5.64
CA TYR A 383 -3.24 38.35 -5.93
C TYR A 383 -2.76 39.54 -5.07
N ALA A 384 -2.44 40.66 -5.73
CA ALA A 384 -2.01 41.89 -5.08
C ALA A 384 -0.84 41.74 -4.07
N GLY A 385 0.13 40.86 -4.36
CA GLY A 385 1.31 40.66 -3.50
C GLY A 385 1.11 39.76 -2.28
N HIS A 386 -0.09 39.21 -2.07
CA HIS A 386 -0.35 38.24 -1.00
C HIS A 386 -0.68 36.85 -1.57
N LEU A 387 -0.10 35.81 -0.97
CA LEU A 387 -0.51 34.42 -1.18
C LEU A 387 -1.87 34.23 -0.48
N GLN A 388 -2.96 34.52 -1.17
CA GLN A 388 -4.28 34.07 -0.72
C GLN A 388 -4.38 32.56 -0.94
N GLY A 389 -5.24 31.91 -0.14
CA GLY A 389 -5.43 30.47 -0.16
C GLY A 389 -5.86 29.91 -1.53
N PRO A 390 -6.24 28.62 -1.61
CA PRO A 390 -6.50 27.98 -2.89
C PRO A 390 -7.63 28.69 -3.66
N ILE A 391 -7.29 29.29 -4.80
CA ILE A 391 -8.21 30.02 -5.70
C ILE A 391 -9.13 29.06 -6.47
N ALA A 392 -8.72 27.80 -6.56
CA ALA A 392 -9.44 26.78 -7.29
C ALA A 392 -9.16 25.41 -6.65
N LYS A 393 -10.18 24.55 -6.61
CA LYS A 393 -10.07 23.14 -6.25
C LYS A 393 -10.64 22.29 -7.37
N GLY A 394 -10.21 21.04 -7.51
CA GLY A 394 -10.94 20.06 -8.32
C GLY A 394 -10.10 18.85 -8.69
N TYR A 395 -10.54 18.10 -9.70
CA TYR A 395 -9.93 16.83 -10.09
C TYR A 395 -9.16 16.96 -11.39
N ILE A 396 -8.09 16.18 -11.49
CA ILE A 396 -7.17 16.20 -12.63
C ILE A 396 -7.68 15.24 -13.69
N SER A 397 -7.85 15.72 -14.92
CA SER A 397 -7.71 14.88 -16.11
C SER A 397 -6.41 15.27 -16.81
N VAL A 398 -5.44 14.36 -16.86
CA VAL A 398 -4.18 14.58 -17.57
C VAL A 398 -4.42 14.30 -19.05
N ASN A 399 -4.37 15.33 -19.87
CA ASN A 399 -4.21 15.18 -21.32
C ASN A 399 -2.76 15.52 -21.65
N THR A 400 -1.94 14.51 -21.93
CA THR A 400 -0.57 14.70 -22.43
C THR A 400 -0.65 15.14 -23.89
N TRP A 401 -0.20 16.36 -24.22
CA TRP A 401 -0.14 16.82 -25.60
C TRP A 401 1.30 17.04 -26.08
N SER A 402 1.60 16.38 -27.21
CA SER A 402 2.76 16.44 -28.12
C SER A 402 4.19 16.66 -27.59
N ARG A 403 5.08 15.72 -27.97
CA ARG A 403 6.55 15.82 -27.84
C ARG A 403 7.19 16.95 -28.66
N SER A 404 6.47 17.61 -29.57
CA SER A 404 7.06 18.52 -30.56
C SER A 404 7.29 19.97 -30.11
N SER A 405 6.67 20.45 -29.02
CA SER A 405 6.71 21.87 -28.59
C SER A 405 7.24 22.09 -27.15
N GLY A 406 7.97 21.11 -26.62
CA GLY A 406 8.28 21.03 -25.19
C GLY A 406 7.13 20.32 -24.46
N ARG A 407 7.47 19.36 -23.59
CA ARG A 407 6.46 18.57 -22.86
C ARG A 407 5.60 19.53 -22.03
N MET A 408 4.31 19.66 -22.35
CA MET A 408 3.36 20.47 -21.59
C MET A 408 2.27 19.56 -21.02
N PHE A 409 1.99 19.74 -19.72
CA PHE A 409 0.85 19.09 -19.07
C PHE A 409 -0.31 20.07 -19.06
N HIS A 410 -1.45 19.63 -19.60
CA HIS A 410 -2.71 20.33 -19.42
C HIS A 410 -3.49 19.64 -18.32
N ILE A 411 -3.57 20.31 -17.17
CA ILE A 411 -4.42 19.85 -16.07
C ILE A 411 -5.75 20.56 -16.22
N LYS A 412 -6.78 19.83 -16.66
CA LYS A 412 -8.17 20.29 -16.62
C LYS A 412 -8.74 19.98 -15.25
N ILE A 413 -9.48 20.94 -14.70
CA ILE A 413 -10.11 20.89 -13.39
C ILE A 413 -11.60 21.20 -13.58
N THR A 414 -12.48 20.40 -12.99
CA THR A 414 -13.90 20.34 -13.37
C THR A 414 -14.92 20.68 -12.26
N ASP A 415 -14.50 21.18 -11.09
CA ASP A 415 -15.40 21.36 -9.94
C ASP A 415 -15.13 22.68 -9.21
N TYR A 416 -15.92 23.73 -9.47
CA TYR A 416 -15.63 25.09 -9.00
C TYR A 416 -16.83 25.85 -8.43
N SER A 417 -16.57 26.69 -7.42
CA SER A 417 -17.47 27.79 -7.05
C SER A 417 -17.21 28.98 -7.98
N HIS A 418 -18.21 29.33 -8.80
CA HIS A 418 -18.16 30.42 -9.79
C HIS A 418 -17.76 31.81 -9.23
N SER A 419 -17.92 32.03 -7.92
CA SER A 419 -17.84 33.36 -7.29
C SER A 419 -16.44 33.99 -7.25
N PHE A 420 -15.36 33.22 -7.38
CA PHE A 420 -14.01 33.77 -7.31
C PHE A 420 -13.52 34.30 -8.68
N PHE A 421 -13.81 33.58 -9.76
CA PHE A 421 -13.27 33.92 -11.08
C PHE A 421 -13.99 35.06 -11.79
N SER A 422 -15.25 35.33 -11.47
CA SER A 422 -15.96 36.49 -12.02
C SER A 422 -15.33 37.83 -11.60
N ASN A 423 -14.58 37.84 -10.48
CA ASN A 423 -14.10 39.08 -9.86
C ASN A 423 -12.58 39.29 -10.01
N CYS A 424 -11.79 38.23 -10.22
CA CYS A 424 -10.32 38.32 -10.07
C CYS A 424 -9.52 38.25 -11.38
N LEU A 425 -10.06 37.71 -12.48
CA LEU A 425 -9.34 37.55 -13.73
C LEU A 425 -10.26 37.81 -14.91
N SER A 426 -9.87 38.72 -15.82
CA SER A 426 -10.49 38.78 -17.13
C SER A 426 -10.33 37.42 -17.83
N PHE A 427 -11.38 36.92 -18.46
CA PHE A 427 -11.29 35.71 -19.28
C PHE A 427 -10.15 35.86 -20.29
N ASN A 428 -9.34 34.81 -20.48
CA ASN A 428 -8.08 34.78 -21.25
C ASN A 428 -6.83 35.40 -20.57
N ALA A 429 -6.90 35.81 -19.29
CA ALA A 429 -5.68 36.15 -18.56
C ALA A 429 -4.83 34.91 -18.25
N SER A 430 -3.52 35.06 -18.35
CA SER A 430 -2.54 34.09 -17.87
C SER A 430 -1.81 34.63 -16.64
N CYS A 431 -1.69 33.85 -15.58
CA CYS A 431 -0.93 34.22 -14.40
C CYS A 431 0.05 33.12 -13.98
N HIS A 432 1.07 33.49 -13.22
CA HIS A 432 1.93 32.53 -12.56
C HIS A 432 1.28 32.06 -11.26
N GLY A 433 1.40 30.78 -10.95
CA GLY A 433 0.88 30.22 -9.72
C GLY A 433 1.59 28.94 -9.31
N TRP A 434 1.03 28.30 -8.29
CA TRP A 434 1.53 27.05 -7.74
C TRP A 434 0.41 26.01 -7.67
N ILE A 435 0.77 24.77 -7.93
CA ILE A 435 -0.12 23.62 -7.73
C ILE A 435 0.25 22.89 -6.45
N PHE A 436 -0.76 22.62 -5.64
CA PHE A 436 -0.66 21.70 -4.52
C PHE A 436 -1.62 20.54 -4.74
N PHE A 437 -1.18 19.34 -4.38
CA PHE A 437 -1.95 18.12 -4.50
C PHE A 437 -2.35 17.65 -3.10
N SER A 438 -3.54 17.07 -2.99
CA SER A 438 -4.00 16.46 -1.75
C SER A 438 -4.77 15.19 -2.03
N THR A 439 -4.51 14.15 -1.25
CA THR A 439 -5.36 12.97 -1.18
C THR A 439 -6.58 13.28 -0.32
N PRO A 440 -7.80 13.04 -0.80
CA PRO A 440 -8.97 13.11 0.06
C PRO A 440 -8.89 11.98 1.09
N GLY A 441 -8.53 12.29 2.34
CA GLY A 441 -8.49 11.30 3.42
C GLY A 441 -9.80 10.53 3.59
N ALA A 442 -10.93 11.14 3.19
CA ALA A 442 -12.25 10.52 3.19
C ALA A 442 -12.31 9.19 2.41
N ILE A 443 -11.61 9.05 1.29
CA ILE A 443 -11.69 7.83 0.45
C ILE A 443 -11.10 6.63 1.22
N ILE A 444 -10.00 6.86 1.92
CA ILE A 444 -9.30 5.83 2.70
C ILE A 444 -10.15 5.44 3.91
N MET A 445 -10.73 6.43 4.59
CA MET A 445 -11.65 6.18 5.69
C MET A 445 -12.90 5.43 5.23
N GLU A 446 -13.42 5.67 4.03
CA GLU A 446 -14.56 4.93 3.46
C GLU A 446 -14.19 3.48 3.14
N LYS A 447 -13.01 3.22 2.58
CA LYS A 447 -12.47 1.85 2.37
C LYS A 447 -12.33 1.10 3.71
N LEU A 448 -11.69 1.73 4.70
CA LEU A 448 -11.49 1.13 6.03
C LEU A 448 -12.82 0.92 6.76
N ALA A 449 -13.77 1.85 6.65
CA ALA A 449 -15.10 1.70 7.21
C ALA A 449 -15.86 0.52 6.58
N ALA A 450 -15.73 0.31 5.27
CA ALA A 450 -16.33 -0.85 4.60
C ALA A 450 -15.75 -2.17 5.15
N LEU A 451 -14.42 -2.25 5.33
CA LEU A 451 -13.78 -3.42 5.94
C LEU A 451 -14.24 -3.64 7.39
N GLU A 452 -14.41 -2.56 8.16
CA GLU A 452 -14.91 -2.64 9.52
C GLU A 452 -16.36 -3.15 9.57
N ILE A 453 -17.21 -2.73 8.61
CA ILE A 453 -18.57 -3.29 8.46
C ILE A 453 -18.51 -4.79 8.17
N LEU A 454 -17.63 -5.24 7.26
CA LEU A 454 -17.49 -6.66 6.94
C LEU A 454 -17.03 -7.49 8.14
N LYS A 455 -16.16 -6.92 8.98
CA LYS A 455 -15.67 -7.54 10.21
C LYS A 455 -16.77 -7.76 11.24
N HIS A 456 -17.61 -6.73 11.46
CA HIS A 456 -18.57 -6.70 12.56
C HIS A 456 -20.01 -7.09 12.19
N SER A 457 -20.38 -7.01 10.91
CA SER A 457 -21.74 -7.37 10.46
C SER A 457 -21.81 -8.84 10.10
N GLY A 458 -22.49 -9.64 10.94
CA GLY A 458 -22.73 -11.06 10.66
C GLY A 458 -23.42 -11.30 9.31
N VAL A 459 -24.35 -10.44 8.92
CA VAL A 459 -25.06 -10.50 7.62
C VAL A 459 -24.11 -10.28 6.45
N ALA A 460 -23.25 -9.26 6.54
CA ALA A 460 -22.25 -9.00 5.50
C ALA A 460 -21.22 -10.14 5.43
N ARG A 461 -20.78 -10.62 6.60
CA ARG A 461 -19.82 -11.72 6.74
C ARG A 461 -20.35 -13.00 6.10
N SER A 462 -21.59 -13.39 6.39
CA SER A 462 -22.21 -14.60 5.83
C SER A 462 -22.59 -14.44 4.36
N GLY A 463 -23.01 -13.25 3.94
CA GLY A 463 -23.46 -13.00 2.57
C GLY A 463 -22.31 -12.88 1.57
N TRP A 464 -21.33 -12.03 1.87
CA TRP A 464 -20.23 -11.70 0.94
C TRP A 464 -18.93 -12.43 1.26
N GLY A 465 -18.73 -12.90 2.50
CA GLY A 465 -17.50 -13.58 2.92
C GLY A 465 -17.07 -14.71 1.98
N PRO A 466 -17.95 -15.68 1.64
CA PRO A 466 -17.59 -16.78 0.74
C PRO A 466 -17.09 -16.31 -0.64
N LEU A 467 -17.71 -15.27 -1.20
CA LEU A 467 -17.29 -14.65 -2.47
C LEU A 467 -15.91 -14.01 -2.32
N LEU A 468 -15.67 -13.30 -1.22
CA LEU A 468 -14.41 -12.59 -0.96
C LEU A 468 -13.25 -13.53 -0.61
N LEU A 469 -13.52 -14.73 -0.09
CA LEU A 469 -12.48 -15.74 0.17
C LEU A 469 -12.07 -16.51 -1.09
N ASN A 470 -12.63 -16.18 -2.26
CA ASN A 470 -12.38 -16.88 -3.51
C ASN A 470 -12.64 -18.39 -3.38
N HIS A 471 -13.69 -18.76 -2.64
CA HIS A 471 -14.17 -20.14 -2.67
C HIS A 471 -14.48 -20.53 -4.13
N GLU A 472 -14.23 -21.79 -4.49
CA GLU A 472 -14.52 -22.24 -5.85
C GLU A 472 -15.96 -21.88 -6.24
N PRO A 473 -16.22 -21.37 -7.46
CA PRO A 473 -17.57 -20.98 -7.88
C PRO A 473 -18.61 -22.09 -7.74
N THR A 474 -18.18 -23.35 -7.82
CA THR A 474 -18.97 -24.56 -7.57
C THR A 474 -19.42 -24.71 -6.12
N ALA A 475 -18.61 -24.23 -5.17
CA ALA A 475 -18.92 -24.22 -3.74
C ALA A 475 -19.82 -23.04 -3.32
N LEU A 476 -19.99 -22.03 -4.19
CA LEU A 476 -20.89 -20.90 -3.94
C LEU A 476 -22.34 -21.24 -4.32
N PRO A 477 -23.32 -20.78 -3.52
CA PRO A 477 -24.73 -21.02 -3.82
C PRO A 477 -25.15 -20.27 -5.09
N ASP A 478 -26.06 -20.89 -5.85
CA ASP A 478 -26.79 -20.19 -6.91
C ASP A 478 -27.82 -19.25 -6.29
N VAL A 479 -27.68 -17.96 -6.57
CA VAL A 479 -28.60 -16.93 -6.09
C VAL A 479 -29.45 -16.44 -7.26
N ASP A 480 -30.77 -16.66 -7.19
CA ASP A 480 -31.72 -16.03 -8.12
C ASP A 480 -31.95 -14.58 -7.69
N LEU A 481 -31.28 -13.64 -8.37
CA LEU A 481 -31.40 -12.22 -8.10
C LEU A 481 -32.83 -11.70 -8.34
N LEU A 482 -33.64 -12.40 -9.14
CA LEU A 482 -35.03 -12.06 -9.46
C LEU A 482 -36.05 -12.80 -8.58
N LYS A 483 -35.59 -13.57 -7.57
CA LYS A 483 -36.46 -14.26 -6.63
C LYS A 483 -37.47 -13.29 -6.02
N GLY A 484 -38.76 -13.62 -6.05
CA GLY A 484 -39.83 -12.77 -5.48
C GLY A 484 -40.34 -11.65 -6.41
N VAL A 485 -39.77 -11.48 -7.60
CA VAL A 485 -40.30 -10.55 -8.62
C VAL A 485 -41.39 -11.25 -9.41
N ALA A 486 -42.55 -10.59 -9.59
CA ALA A 486 -43.65 -11.14 -10.38
C ALA A 486 -43.23 -11.44 -11.83
N ARG A 487 -43.63 -12.61 -12.35
CA ARG A 487 -43.27 -13.07 -13.70
C ARG A 487 -43.66 -12.06 -14.79
N LEU A 488 -44.83 -11.42 -14.65
CA LEU A 488 -45.30 -10.39 -15.58
C LEU A 488 -44.34 -9.19 -15.62
N THR A 489 -43.88 -8.72 -14.45
CA THR A 489 -42.91 -7.63 -14.36
C THR A 489 -41.59 -7.99 -15.06
N ILE A 490 -41.08 -9.21 -14.83
CA ILE A 490 -39.86 -9.71 -15.51
C ILE A 490 -40.07 -9.74 -17.03
N SER A 491 -41.20 -10.24 -17.51
CA SER A 491 -41.49 -10.32 -18.96
C SER A 491 -41.57 -8.94 -19.60
N LEU A 492 -42.22 -7.96 -18.95
CA LEU A 492 -42.29 -6.58 -19.42
C LEU A 492 -40.90 -5.93 -19.45
N ALA A 493 -40.10 -6.13 -18.39
CA ALA A 493 -38.73 -5.63 -18.33
C ALA A 493 -37.82 -6.27 -19.39
N LYS A 494 -37.98 -7.58 -19.66
CA LYS A 494 -37.27 -8.28 -20.76
C LYS A 494 -37.64 -7.70 -22.13
N ALA A 495 -38.92 -7.44 -22.37
CA ALA A 495 -39.39 -6.83 -23.62
C ALA A 495 -38.83 -5.40 -23.81
N ASP A 496 -38.71 -4.63 -22.73
CA ASP A 496 -38.06 -3.33 -22.76
C ASP A 496 -36.56 -3.44 -23.07
N LEU A 497 -35.85 -4.33 -22.38
CA LEU A 497 -34.42 -4.57 -22.57
C LEU A 497 -34.10 -4.97 -24.03
N ARG A 498 -34.91 -5.85 -24.64
CA ARG A 498 -34.76 -6.24 -26.06
C ARG A 498 -34.87 -5.05 -27.01
N ARG A 499 -35.77 -4.11 -26.72
CA ARG A 499 -35.96 -2.91 -27.54
C ARG A 499 -34.82 -1.91 -27.40
N ARG A 500 -34.20 -1.80 -26.23
CA ARG A 500 -33.05 -0.91 -25.98
C ARG A 500 -31.75 -1.46 -26.57
N LEU A 501 -31.56 -2.78 -26.54
CA LEU A 501 -30.33 -3.44 -26.99
C LEU A 501 -30.39 -3.96 -28.44
N ARG A 502 -31.35 -3.57 -29.29
CA ARG A 502 -31.71 -4.20 -30.60
C ARG A 502 -30.62 -5.07 -31.28
N PRO A 503 -29.42 -4.56 -31.64
CA PRO A 503 -28.41 -5.39 -32.32
C PRO A 503 -27.82 -6.51 -31.45
N TRP A 504 -27.88 -6.41 -30.12
CA TRP A 504 -27.22 -7.32 -29.15
C TRP A 504 -28.22 -7.88 -28.11
N HIS A 505 -29.51 -7.92 -28.45
CA HIS A 505 -30.56 -8.34 -27.53
C HIS A 505 -30.35 -9.78 -27.03
N GLU A 506 -29.79 -10.68 -27.85
CA GLU A 506 -29.47 -12.06 -27.44
C GLU A 506 -28.48 -12.10 -26.28
N VAL A 507 -27.46 -11.25 -26.31
CA VAL A 507 -26.47 -11.15 -25.24
C VAL A 507 -27.11 -10.58 -23.97
N GLY A 508 -27.95 -9.56 -24.13
CA GLY A 508 -28.76 -9.04 -23.02
C GLY A 508 -29.69 -10.08 -22.41
N MET A 509 -30.32 -10.93 -23.22
CA MET A 509 -31.18 -12.01 -22.74
C MET A 509 -30.39 -13.10 -22.01
N ARG A 510 -29.24 -13.51 -22.55
CA ARG A 510 -28.31 -14.41 -21.85
C ARG A 510 -27.88 -13.84 -20.51
N ALA A 511 -27.62 -12.54 -20.45
CA ALA A 511 -27.29 -11.86 -19.20
C ALA A 511 -28.44 -11.92 -18.19
N VAL A 512 -29.68 -11.64 -18.62
CA VAL A 512 -30.85 -11.74 -17.73
C VAL A 512 -31.09 -13.17 -17.27
N ASP A 513 -30.88 -14.17 -18.13
CA ASP A 513 -31.04 -15.58 -17.74
C ASP A 513 -29.97 -15.99 -16.73
N ALA A 514 -28.73 -15.50 -16.88
CA ALA A 514 -27.64 -15.71 -15.92
C ALA A 514 -27.92 -15.08 -14.52
N LEU A 515 -28.79 -14.05 -14.43
CA LEU A 515 -29.17 -13.45 -13.13
C LEU A 515 -29.91 -14.43 -12.21
N ARG A 516 -30.47 -15.52 -12.75
CA ARG A 516 -31.18 -16.55 -11.96
C ARG A 516 -30.23 -17.55 -11.29
N SER A 517 -28.99 -17.60 -11.72
CA SER A 517 -27.97 -18.54 -11.24
C SER A 517 -26.65 -17.80 -10.95
N ALA A 518 -26.75 -16.62 -10.33
CA ALA A 518 -25.59 -15.82 -10.00
C ALA A 518 -24.84 -16.46 -8.80
N LYS A 519 -23.60 -16.90 -9.01
CA LYS A 519 -22.79 -17.55 -7.98
C LYS A 519 -22.45 -16.55 -6.87
N GLY A 520 -22.90 -16.84 -5.64
CA GLY A 520 -22.73 -15.94 -4.50
C GLY A 520 -23.38 -14.57 -4.72
N GLY A 521 -24.40 -14.48 -5.58
CA GLY A 521 -25.05 -13.22 -5.93
C GLY A 521 -24.21 -12.29 -6.81
N CYS A 522 -23.11 -12.78 -7.40
CA CYS A 522 -22.23 -12.01 -8.27
C CYS A 522 -22.31 -12.49 -9.73
N LEU A 523 -22.34 -11.54 -10.67
CA LEU A 523 -22.22 -11.80 -12.11
C LEU A 523 -21.10 -10.93 -12.70
N LEU A 524 -20.22 -11.53 -13.49
CA LEU A 524 -19.15 -10.80 -14.18
C LEU A 524 -19.54 -10.53 -15.64
N VAL A 525 -19.20 -9.33 -16.12
CA VAL A 525 -19.36 -8.95 -17.53
C VAL A 525 -18.04 -8.46 -18.09
N GLN A 526 -17.47 -9.20 -19.03
CA GLN A 526 -16.23 -8.86 -19.69
C GLN A 526 -16.50 -8.25 -21.07
N GLY A 527 -15.91 -7.10 -21.39
CA GLY A 527 -15.99 -6.56 -22.74
C GLY A 527 -15.47 -5.13 -22.87
N GLY A 528 -15.24 -4.71 -24.12
CA GLY A 528 -14.81 -3.36 -24.47
C GLY A 528 -15.97 -2.35 -24.50
N ALA A 529 -16.09 -1.57 -25.57
CA ALA A 529 -17.03 -0.46 -25.69
C ALA A 529 -18.51 -0.84 -25.42
N ARG A 530 -18.91 -2.07 -25.75
CA ARG A 530 -20.29 -2.55 -25.64
C ARG A 530 -20.72 -2.90 -24.21
N ARG A 531 -19.76 -3.08 -23.31
CA ARG A 531 -20.00 -3.46 -21.91
C ARG A 531 -20.86 -2.44 -21.18
N ARG A 532 -20.52 -1.16 -21.30
CA ARG A 532 -21.23 -0.08 -20.63
C ARG A 532 -22.71 -0.05 -20.98
N ALA A 533 -23.03 -0.19 -22.27
CA ALA A 533 -24.41 -0.27 -22.76
C ALA A 533 -25.19 -1.41 -22.10
N LEU A 534 -24.58 -2.59 -21.98
CA LEU A 534 -25.21 -3.74 -21.32
C LEU A 534 -25.41 -3.49 -19.82
N LEU A 535 -24.40 -2.97 -19.11
CA LEU A 535 -24.51 -2.68 -17.67
C LEU A 535 -25.62 -1.67 -17.36
N VAL A 536 -25.70 -0.59 -18.15
CA VAL A 536 -26.76 0.42 -18.03
C VAL A 536 -28.13 -0.18 -18.38
N ALA A 537 -28.20 -1.02 -19.41
CA ALA A 537 -29.46 -1.67 -19.78
C ALA A 537 -29.93 -2.66 -18.69
N LEU A 538 -29.01 -3.38 -18.04
CA LEU A 538 -29.31 -4.21 -16.86
C LEU A 538 -29.75 -3.35 -15.67
N ALA A 539 -29.17 -2.16 -15.48
CA ALA A 539 -29.61 -1.22 -14.46
C ALA A 539 -31.09 -0.81 -14.67
N LEU A 540 -31.45 -0.44 -15.90
CA LEU A 540 -32.83 -0.10 -16.26
C LEU A 540 -33.78 -1.30 -16.10
N PHE A 541 -33.32 -2.51 -16.44
CA PHE A 541 -34.07 -3.75 -16.23
C PHE A 541 -34.38 -4.00 -14.75
N PHE A 542 -33.40 -3.85 -13.85
CA PHE A 542 -33.62 -3.99 -12.41
C PHE A 542 -34.51 -2.89 -11.83
N ALA A 543 -34.36 -1.64 -12.30
CA ALA A 543 -35.25 -0.55 -11.90
C ALA A 543 -36.71 -0.79 -12.36
N ALA A 544 -36.92 -1.40 -13.53
CA ALA A 544 -38.24 -1.84 -13.98
C ALA A 544 -38.81 -3.00 -13.13
N CYS A 545 -37.93 -3.80 -12.51
CA CYS A 545 -38.26 -4.85 -11.56
C CYS A 545 -38.39 -4.37 -10.10
N ASP A 546 -38.46 -3.05 -9.87
CA ASP A 546 -38.61 -2.40 -8.55
C ASP A 546 -37.43 -2.61 -7.57
N PHE A 547 -36.22 -2.75 -8.09
CA PHE A 547 -35.00 -2.71 -7.28
C PHE A 547 -34.46 -1.29 -7.19
N ASN A 548 -33.85 -0.96 -6.05
CA ASN A 548 -32.90 0.15 -6.02
C ASN A 548 -31.65 -0.25 -6.81
N VAL A 549 -31.18 0.60 -7.70
CA VAL A 549 -30.00 0.31 -8.51
C VAL A 549 -28.93 1.36 -8.32
N PHE A 550 -27.73 0.92 -7.97
CA PHE A 550 -26.55 1.76 -7.88
C PHE A 550 -25.59 1.40 -9.00
N LEU A 551 -25.44 2.33 -9.94
CA LEU A 551 -24.49 2.24 -11.03
C LEU A 551 -23.23 3.01 -10.61
N VAL A 552 -22.12 2.28 -10.47
CA VAL A 552 -20.91 2.80 -9.84
C VAL A 552 -19.71 2.74 -10.78
N GLY A 553 -18.82 3.71 -10.66
CA GLY A 553 -17.52 3.73 -11.33
C GLY A 553 -16.45 4.29 -10.40
N GLU A 554 -15.19 3.89 -10.60
CA GLU A 554 -14.12 4.35 -9.71
C GLU A 554 -13.78 5.83 -9.94
N THR A 555 -13.79 6.27 -11.20
CA THR A 555 -13.42 7.64 -11.60
C THR A 555 -14.63 8.48 -12.00
N HIS A 556 -14.48 9.80 -11.93
CA HIS A 556 -15.52 10.73 -12.37
C HIS A 556 -15.85 10.56 -13.86
N VAL A 557 -14.83 10.29 -14.69
CA VAL A 557 -15.00 10.08 -16.13
C VAL A 557 -15.91 8.89 -16.38
N VAL A 558 -15.69 7.77 -15.68
CA VAL A 558 -16.55 6.58 -15.81
C VAL A 558 -17.99 6.90 -15.39
N VAL A 559 -18.18 7.68 -14.32
CA VAL A 559 -19.51 8.11 -13.87
C VAL A 559 -20.22 9.00 -14.91
N GLU A 560 -19.52 9.95 -15.53
CA GLU A 560 -20.07 10.77 -16.62
C GLU A 560 -20.42 9.90 -17.83
N GLU A 561 -19.53 8.99 -18.24
CA GLU A 561 -19.79 8.06 -19.35
C GLU A 561 -21.00 7.15 -19.08
N LEU A 562 -21.17 6.68 -17.84
CA LEU A 562 -22.33 5.90 -17.41
C LEU A 562 -23.61 6.74 -17.46
N PHE A 563 -23.53 8.01 -17.05
CA PHE A 563 -24.66 8.94 -17.09
C PHE A 563 -25.08 9.24 -18.54
N GLU A 564 -24.13 9.54 -19.42
CA GLU A 564 -24.38 9.76 -20.85
C GLU A 564 -25.04 8.54 -21.49
N GLU A 565 -24.51 7.35 -21.22
CA GLU A 565 -25.05 6.09 -21.73
C GLU A 565 -26.45 5.80 -21.17
N HIS A 566 -26.69 6.13 -19.90
CA HIS A 566 -28.01 6.07 -19.27
C HIS A 566 -29.02 7.01 -19.94
N GLN A 567 -28.65 8.26 -20.21
CA GLN A 567 -29.50 9.21 -20.94
C GLN A 567 -29.77 8.72 -22.37
N ARG A 568 -28.75 8.19 -23.04
CA ARG A 568 -28.86 7.63 -24.40
C ARG A 568 -29.89 6.50 -24.46
N LEU A 569 -29.85 5.59 -23.49
CA LEU A 569 -30.80 4.48 -23.42
C LEU A 569 -32.18 4.92 -22.90
N LEU A 570 -32.27 5.90 -22.00
CA LEU A 570 -33.53 6.44 -21.49
C LEU A 570 -34.35 7.16 -22.56
N ASN A 571 -33.70 7.93 -23.44
CA ASN A 571 -34.35 8.71 -24.50
C ASN A 571 -34.97 7.84 -25.62
N THR A 572 -34.96 6.53 -25.47
CA THR A 572 -35.82 5.64 -26.26
C THR A 572 -37.25 5.79 -25.73
N PRO A 573 -38.21 6.29 -26.51
CA PRO A 573 -39.57 6.53 -26.02
C PRO A 573 -40.18 5.23 -25.49
N TYR A 574 -41.08 5.35 -24.52
CA TYR A 574 -41.88 4.28 -23.90
C TYR A 574 -41.24 3.51 -22.73
N ILE A 575 -41.36 4.03 -21.49
CA ILE A 575 -41.77 3.33 -20.24
C ILE A 575 -41.50 4.21 -19.00
N VAL A 576 -42.37 4.09 -17.99
CA VAL A 576 -42.20 4.68 -16.64
C VAL A 576 -41.35 3.76 -15.77
N HIS A 577 -40.20 4.24 -15.30
CA HIS A 577 -39.38 3.53 -14.33
C HIS A 577 -40.03 3.58 -12.93
N ARG A 578 -40.06 2.43 -12.23
CA ARG A 578 -40.70 2.31 -10.90
C ARG A 578 -39.77 2.63 -9.74
N ALA A 579 -38.46 2.54 -9.97
CA ALA A 579 -37.43 2.80 -8.98
C ALA A 579 -36.29 3.66 -9.56
N PRO A 580 -35.60 4.46 -8.72
CA PRO A 580 -34.50 5.31 -9.15
C PRO A 580 -33.23 4.50 -9.47
N VAL A 581 -32.49 4.96 -10.48
CA VAL A 581 -31.11 4.55 -10.77
C VAL A 581 -30.18 5.64 -10.26
N TYR A 582 -29.31 5.31 -9.31
CA TYR A 582 -28.33 6.22 -8.75
C TYR A 582 -26.97 6.01 -9.42
N ILE A 583 -26.36 7.06 -9.96
CA ILE A 583 -25.05 6.98 -10.63
C ILE A 583 -24.01 7.77 -9.83
N HIS A 584 -23.04 7.07 -9.26
CA HIS A 584 -22.07 7.68 -8.32
C HIS A 584 -20.68 7.04 -8.40
N ARG A 585 -19.68 7.72 -7.80
CA ARG A 585 -18.36 7.12 -7.58
C ARG A 585 -18.41 6.12 -6.44
N SER A 586 -17.72 4.98 -6.57
CA SER A 586 -17.73 3.86 -5.60
C SER A 586 -17.57 4.29 -4.13
N HIS A 587 -16.65 5.21 -3.86
CA HIS A 587 -16.39 5.69 -2.50
C HIS A 587 -17.51 6.59 -1.94
N LYS A 588 -18.14 7.43 -2.78
CA LYS A 588 -19.24 8.31 -2.35
C LYS A 588 -20.57 7.62 -2.13
N VAL A 589 -20.72 6.36 -2.56
CA VAL A 589 -22.01 5.66 -2.53
C VAL A 589 -22.48 5.40 -1.11
N GLY A 590 -21.57 5.21 -0.15
CA GLY A 590 -21.91 4.82 1.22
C GLY A 590 -23.01 5.69 1.87
N ARG A 591 -22.91 7.01 1.71
CA ARG A 591 -23.89 7.95 2.28
C ARG A 591 -25.23 7.91 1.57
N VAL A 592 -25.23 7.74 0.24
CA VAL A 592 -26.46 7.68 -0.57
C VAL A 592 -27.19 6.36 -0.34
N LEU A 593 -26.44 5.25 -0.24
CA LEU A 593 -26.97 3.92 0.07
C LEU A 593 -27.57 3.86 1.47
N ALA A 594 -26.91 4.44 2.47
CA ALA A 594 -27.44 4.52 3.84
C ALA A 594 -28.79 5.26 3.89
N ALA A 595 -28.94 6.35 3.12
CA ALA A 595 -30.22 7.06 3.00
C ALA A 595 -31.28 6.26 2.24
N SER A 596 -30.90 5.55 1.18
CA SER A 596 -31.80 4.71 0.37
C SER A 596 -32.27 3.45 1.12
N ALA A 597 -31.43 2.92 2.02
CA ALA A 597 -31.73 1.77 2.86
C ALA A 597 -32.95 1.97 3.76
N ALA A 598 -33.31 3.22 4.07
CA ALA A 598 -34.52 3.56 4.82
C ALA A 598 -35.81 3.03 4.16
N ASN A 599 -35.80 2.77 2.85
CA ASN A 599 -36.98 2.30 2.12
C ASN A 599 -37.14 0.77 2.14
N GLY A 600 -36.19 0.02 2.72
CA GLY A 600 -36.25 -1.45 2.83
C GLY A 600 -36.22 -2.22 1.50
N LYS A 601 -36.05 -1.53 0.36
CA LYS A 601 -36.08 -2.14 -0.96
C LYS A 601 -34.77 -2.89 -1.27
N ARG A 602 -34.92 -4.02 -1.94
CA ARG A 602 -33.79 -4.82 -2.45
C ARG A 602 -32.94 -3.98 -3.40
N THR A 603 -31.64 -4.09 -3.26
CA THR A 603 -30.66 -3.24 -3.94
C THR A 603 -29.70 -4.08 -4.76
N ILE A 604 -29.38 -3.61 -5.98
CA ILE A 604 -28.35 -4.18 -6.85
C ILE A 604 -27.27 -3.14 -7.11
N VAL A 605 -26.01 -3.57 -7.00
CA VAL A 605 -24.84 -2.75 -7.32
C VAL A 605 -24.26 -3.19 -8.66
N ILE A 606 -24.15 -2.27 -9.61
CA ILE A 606 -23.58 -2.52 -10.94
C ILE A 606 -22.34 -1.64 -11.10
N ALA A 607 -21.16 -2.25 -11.19
CA ALA A 607 -19.89 -1.56 -11.33
C ALA A 607 -19.37 -1.59 -12.77
N ASP A 608 -18.93 -0.45 -13.32
CA ASP A 608 -18.23 -0.37 -14.60
C ASP A 608 -16.73 -0.10 -14.41
N ARG A 609 -15.92 -0.63 -15.34
CA ARG A 609 -14.45 -0.62 -15.28
C ARG A 609 -13.89 -1.12 -13.96
N ASP A 610 -14.49 -2.18 -13.44
CA ASP A 610 -14.14 -2.68 -12.12
C ASP A 610 -12.72 -3.27 -12.05
N ALA A 611 -12.13 -3.63 -13.20
CA ALA A 611 -10.71 -3.98 -13.29
C ALA A 611 -9.78 -2.82 -12.92
N GLU A 612 -10.22 -1.57 -13.04
CA GLU A 612 -9.47 -0.38 -12.65
C GLU A 612 -9.65 -0.05 -11.15
N ALA A 613 -10.57 -0.73 -10.45
CA ALA A 613 -10.89 -0.48 -9.06
C ALA A 613 -10.05 -1.35 -8.12
N HIS A 614 -9.55 -0.72 -7.05
CA HIS A 614 -8.99 -1.45 -5.92
C HIS A 614 -10.06 -2.31 -5.28
N GLU A 615 -9.68 -3.51 -4.85
CA GLU A 615 -10.64 -4.43 -4.25
C GLU A 615 -11.33 -3.81 -3.01
N ALA A 616 -10.63 -3.03 -2.18
CA ALA A 616 -11.26 -2.32 -1.07
C ALA A 616 -12.29 -1.27 -1.51
N SER A 617 -12.06 -0.58 -2.65
CA SER A 617 -13.05 0.35 -3.22
C SER A 617 -14.30 -0.40 -3.69
N ALA A 618 -14.09 -1.58 -4.27
CA ALA A 618 -15.12 -2.47 -4.78
C ALA A 618 -16.08 -2.99 -3.69
N LEU A 619 -15.66 -3.00 -2.42
CA LEU A 619 -16.47 -3.39 -1.26
C LEU A 619 -17.42 -2.32 -0.76
N ILE A 620 -17.05 -1.03 -0.90
CA ILE A 620 -17.81 0.09 -0.34
C ILE A 620 -19.30 0.01 -0.72
N PRO A 621 -19.68 -0.10 -2.01
CA PRO A 621 -21.10 -0.17 -2.36
C PRO A 621 -21.77 -1.49 -1.97
N LEU A 622 -21.02 -2.59 -1.80
CA LEU A 622 -21.59 -3.88 -1.39
C LEU A 622 -21.98 -3.89 0.10
N LEU A 623 -21.22 -3.17 0.91
CA LEU A 623 -21.33 -3.19 2.37
C LEU A 623 -22.08 -1.98 2.93
N ALA A 624 -22.34 -0.97 2.10
CA ALA A 624 -23.04 0.25 2.49
C ALA A 624 -24.53 0.05 2.84
N SER A 625 -25.13 -1.11 2.53
CA SER A 625 -26.51 -1.41 2.90
C SER A 625 -26.73 -2.92 3.08
N PRO A 626 -27.46 -3.36 4.11
CA PRO A 626 -27.82 -4.77 4.29
C PRO A 626 -28.82 -5.27 3.23
N TYR A 627 -29.42 -4.36 2.45
CA TYR A 627 -30.38 -4.69 1.39
C TYR A 627 -29.71 -4.95 0.04
N VAL A 628 -28.38 -4.88 -0.07
CA VAL A 628 -27.68 -5.27 -1.28
C VAL A 628 -27.76 -6.79 -1.41
N VAL A 629 -28.53 -7.25 -2.40
CA VAL A 629 -28.81 -8.69 -2.62
C VAL A 629 -27.98 -9.31 -3.74
N GLY A 630 -27.26 -8.48 -4.50
CA GLY A 630 -26.45 -8.94 -5.63
C GLY A 630 -25.63 -7.84 -6.27
N THR A 631 -24.64 -8.24 -7.05
CA THR A 631 -23.77 -7.32 -7.78
C THR A 631 -23.45 -7.81 -9.19
N ILE A 632 -23.36 -6.87 -10.13
CA ILE A 632 -22.85 -7.11 -11.47
C ILE A 632 -21.56 -6.29 -11.62
N ARG A 633 -20.46 -6.95 -11.95
CA ARG A 633 -19.15 -6.29 -12.06
C ARG A 633 -18.67 -6.37 -13.50
N GLY A 634 -18.50 -5.22 -14.13
CA GLY A 634 -18.11 -5.12 -15.52
C GLY A 634 -16.69 -4.59 -15.68
N ALA A 635 -15.86 -5.26 -16.47
CA ALA A 635 -14.54 -4.75 -16.80
C ALA A 635 -14.03 -5.15 -18.19
N ASP A 636 -12.91 -4.52 -18.58
CA ASP A 636 -12.13 -4.89 -19.76
C ASP A 636 -10.76 -5.37 -19.25
N PRO A 637 -10.43 -6.67 -19.40
CA PRO A 637 -9.20 -7.22 -18.85
C PRO A 637 -7.95 -6.71 -19.57
N THR A 638 -8.09 -6.05 -20.74
CA THR A 638 -6.97 -5.36 -21.39
C THR A 638 -6.59 -4.07 -20.67
N ARG A 639 -7.49 -3.53 -19.84
CA ARG A 639 -7.31 -2.33 -19.02
C ARG A 639 -7.28 -2.69 -17.54
N GLY A 640 -6.47 -3.70 -17.19
CA GLY A 640 -6.26 -4.10 -15.81
C GLY A 640 -5.87 -2.90 -14.93
N CYS A 641 -6.13 -3.01 -13.64
CA CYS A 641 -5.68 -2.03 -12.64
C CYS A 641 -4.22 -1.73 -12.92
N ALA A 642 -3.85 -0.45 -13.00
CA ALA A 642 -2.45 -0.06 -13.14
C ALA A 642 -1.69 -0.88 -12.10
N ARG A 643 -0.87 -1.85 -12.57
CA ARG A 643 -0.26 -2.88 -11.72
C ARG A 643 0.20 -2.16 -10.46
N GLY A 644 -0.39 -2.53 -9.32
CA GLY A 644 0.00 -1.97 -8.04
C GLY A 644 1.51 -1.98 -8.05
N SER A 645 2.14 -0.82 -7.89
CA SER A 645 3.58 -0.71 -8.07
C SER A 645 4.24 -1.83 -7.28
N ASP A 646 5.35 -2.39 -7.79
CA ASP A 646 6.15 -3.44 -7.16
C ASP A 646 6.74 -3.02 -5.77
N SER A 647 6.16 -1.99 -5.15
CA SER A 647 6.57 -1.28 -3.95
C SER A 647 6.06 -1.89 -2.65
N ASN A 648 5.15 -2.88 -2.65
CA ASN A 648 4.79 -3.60 -1.43
C ASN A 648 4.53 -5.09 -1.68
N GLU A 649 4.75 -5.92 -0.65
CA GLU A 649 4.65 -7.40 -0.72
C GLU A 649 3.26 -7.93 -1.07
N PHE A 650 2.24 -7.09 -0.94
CA PHE A 650 0.87 -7.41 -1.32
C PHE A 650 0.54 -6.81 -2.69
N GLY A 651 1.45 -6.10 -3.36
CA GLY A 651 1.19 -5.32 -4.57
C GLY A 651 0.60 -6.16 -5.71
N GLU A 652 0.99 -7.43 -5.81
CA GLU A 652 0.40 -8.36 -6.77
C GLU A 652 -1.02 -8.79 -6.39
N GLN A 653 -1.30 -8.98 -5.09
CA GLN A 653 -2.64 -9.30 -4.59
C GLN A 653 -3.57 -8.08 -4.60
N LEU A 654 -3.04 -6.89 -4.30
CA LEU A 654 -3.77 -5.62 -4.18
C LEU A 654 -3.92 -4.90 -5.51
N GLY A 655 -2.97 -5.11 -6.41
CA GLY A 655 -3.04 -4.64 -7.79
C GLY A 655 -4.03 -5.45 -8.63
N LYS A 656 -4.57 -6.55 -8.10
CA LYS A 656 -5.68 -7.28 -8.72
C LYS A 656 -6.99 -6.70 -8.21
N SER A 657 -7.85 -6.33 -9.15
CA SER A 657 -9.22 -5.94 -8.83
C SER A 657 -10.01 -7.15 -8.32
N LEU A 658 -11.13 -6.89 -7.62
CA LEU A 658 -12.07 -7.96 -7.26
C LEU A 658 -12.59 -8.68 -8.52
N PHE A 659 -12.84 -7.95 -9.61
CA PHE A 659 -13.24 -8.53 -10.89
C PHE A 659 -12.21 -9.54 -11.41
N ASP A 660 -10.93 -9.15 -11.47
CA ASP A 660 -9.87 -10.00 -12.01
C ASP A 660 -9.64 -11.24 -11.14
N ARG A 661 -9.73 -11.08 -9.82
CA ARG A 661 -9.61 -12.18 -8.87
C ARG A 661 -10.74 -13.20 -9.03
N LEU A 662 -11.99 -12.74 -9.05
CA LEU A 662 -13.15 -13.62 -9.25
C LEU A 662 -13.09 -14.31 -10.62
N ARG A 663 -12.70 -13.58 -11.68
CA ARG A 663 -12.54 -14.15 -13.02
C ARG A 663 -11.45 -15.22 -13.06
N ALA A 664 -10.30 -14.97 -12.44
CA ALA A 664 -9.21 -15.95 -12.34
C ALA A 664 -9.62 -17.19 -11.52
N GLY A 665 -10.49 -17.01 -10.51
CA GLY A 665 -11.14 -18.10 -9.77
C GLY A 665 -12.22 -18.87 -10.55
N GLY A 666 -12.46 -18.54 -11.83
CA GLY A 666 -13.41 -19.25 -12.68
C GLY A 666 -14.87 -18.82 -12.51
N HIS A 667 -15.14 -17.65 -11.90
CA HIS A 667 -16.52 -17.17 -11.78
C HIS A 667 -17.21 -17.03 -13.14
N PRO A 668 -18.51 -17.36 -13.23
CA PRO A 668 -19.28 -17.18 -14.46
C PRO A 668 -19.17 -15.75 -14.99
N CYS A 669 -18.70 -15.64 -16.24
CA CYS A 669 -18.41 -14.38 -16.88
C CYS A 669 -19.06 -14.32 -18.25
N ILE A 670 -19.84 -13.25 -18.49
CA ILE A 670 -20.42 -12.98 -19.80
C ILE A 670 -19.40 -12.20 -20.61
N VAL A 671 -18.84 -12.85 -21.62
CA VAL A 671 -17.87 -12.23 -22.52
C VAL A 671 -18.60 -11.61 -23.70
N LEU A 672 -18.43 -10.32 -23.88
CA LEU A 672 -18.93 -9.56 -25.02
C LEU A 672 -17.87 -9.52 -26.13
N PRO A 673 -18.28 -9.64 -27.39
CA PRO A 673 -17.39 -9.56 -28.54
C PRO A 673 -16.82 -8.17 -28.78
#